data_AF-A0A259TXF5-F1
#
_entry.id   AF-A0A259TXF5-F1
#
_cell.length_a   1.000
_cell.length_b   1.000
_cell.length_c   1.000
_cell.angle_alpha   90.00
_cell.angle_beta   90.00
_cell.angle_gamma   90.00
#
_symmetry.space_group_name_H-M   'P 1'
#
loop_
_entity.id
_entity.type
_entity.pdbx_description
1 polymer ?
#
loop_
_entity_poly.entity_id
_entity_poly.type
_entity_poly.pdbx_seq_one_letter_code
_entity_poly.pdbx_strand_id
1 'polypeptide(L)'
;MLNCLAEGRGLPDPFVISLAEDASGRLWMGTGTGLHVWTDTAFEPRGDVDAPVASIASGADGALWIGTYGRGLLRYVEGATAEPVAGTEADNVLTIHARESGAVWAGTDGGGLLRLDPATGELLRVGGVNGLPSDIVPQVLEDASGYLWITSNRGVVRVAPEALEAAARNNTRAPLALFGRADGLPSAEANGGSQPAGAIARDGTLYVPTNGGVAALDPGRIRSNNRPPPVSIERFVVDGEPVPLRGAPIVLAPGAAEFELDYAGLSTFAPAQVRHRFRLDGRDERWTEAGSRREAFYTDLAPGDYTFRVQAANNDGVWSETDATVRFRLKPHFWQTGWFLALCVLAALGLAFGAYRLRTARLRARSVELEGLVDARTRELAEEKAQVEWLNSELSNLNATLQDKVREQLSEIVRGSRLRKYFPKKVVDKILNQEEDVTVASERRRVTIVFSDLAGFTSLSEAMPPEAVTALLNEYLNVMVALVDDHGGTLDKFMGDGIMVLFGAADPMAPQEQAQRALAMGVEMQRAMRRLLADWRARGMAHPLDLRIGLHQADVTVGNFGSDELVEFTAIGRGVNLAARLESACAPGGVLASGEIRSLAPEAFAFGQAQELSLKGIDGTVRAFPVDVAGGDGLAGSPPV
;
A
#
# COMPACT_ATOMS: atom_id res chain seq x y z
N MET A 1 -48.16 24.78 65.38
CA MET A 1 -48.64 25.83 64.46
C MET A 1 -47.66 25.83 63.30
N LEU A 2 -48.09 25.55 62.06
CA LEU A 2 -47.22 25.62 60.89
C LEU A 2 -47.08 27.09 60.52
N ASN A 3 -45.86 27.64 60.58
CA ASN A 3 -45.58 28.98 60.05
C ASN A 3 -45.26 28.85 58.56
N CYS A 4 -46.11 29.44 57.72
CA CYS A 4 -45.89 29.50 56.28
C CYS A 4 -45.22 30.84 55.95
N LEU A 5 -44.02 30.80 55.38
CA LEU A 5 -43.36 31.98 54.81
C LEU A 5 -43.93 32.23 53.41
N ALA A 6 -43.94 33.50 52.97
CA ALA A 6 -44.38 33.88 51.63
C ALA A 6 -43.47 34.96 51.04
N GLU A 7 -43.58 35.22 49.73
CA GLU A 7 -42.83 36.30 49.07
C GLU A 7 -43.08 37.64 49.79
N GLY A 8 -41.99 38.33 50.15
CA GLY A 8 -42.05 39.57 50.94
C GLY A 8 -42.38 39.38 52.43
N ARG A 9 -42.52 38.13 52.90
CA ARG A 9 -42.66 37.71 54.30
C ARG A 9 -41.68 36.61 54.64
N GLY A 10 -40.38 36.93 54.53
CA GLY A 10 -39.29 36.03 54.89
C GLY A 10 -38.80 35.10 53.77
N LEU A 11 -39.47 35.07 52.61
CA LEU A 11 -39.01 34.41 51.38
C LEU A 11 -38.69 35.47 50.29
N PRO A 12 -37.48 35.45 49.71
CA PRO A 12 -37.07 36.35 48.62
C PRO A 12 -37.49 35.84 47.23
N ASP A 13 -37.76 34.55 47.08
CA ASP A 13 -38.16 33.89 45.83
C ASP A 13 -39.19 32.78 46.15
N PRO A 14 -40.32 32.69 45.43
CA PRO A 14 -41.31 31.63 45.66
C PRO A 14 -40.87 30.24 45.16
N PHE A 15 -39.82 30.14 44.34
CA PHE A 15 -39.30 28.89 43.79
C PHE A 15 -38.07 28.41 44.57
N VAL A 16 -38.32 27.72 45.68
CA VAL A 16 -37.28 27.05 46.47
C VAL A 16 -36.89 25.74 45.79
N ILE A 17 -35.61 25.59 45.45
CA ILE A 17 -35.07 24.43 44.72
C ILE A 17 -34.31 23.49 45.66
N SER A 18 -33.63 24.04 46.65
CA SER A 18 -32.84 23.27 47.62
C SER A 18 -32.86 23.90 49.01
N LEU A 19 -32.78 23.04 50.02
CA LEU A 19 -32.64 23.42 51.43
C LEU A 19 -31.57 22.55 52.08
N ALA A 20 -30.73 23.15 52.92
CA ALA A 20 -29.72 22.42 53.69
C ALA A 20 -29.45 23.13 55.02
N GLU A 21 -29.05 22.36 56.02
CA GLU A 21 -28.54 22.88 57.30
C GLU A 21 -27.01 22.79 57.28
N ASP A 22 -26.32 23.87 57.66
CA ASP A 22 -24.86 23.82 57.83
C ASP A 22 -24.44 23.24 59.19
N ALA A 23 -23.15 23.02 59.37
CA ALA A 23 -22.59 22.50 60.63
C ALA A 23 -22.83 23.39 61.87
N SER A 24 -23.25 24.65 61.70
CA SER A 24 -23.60 25.56 62.80
C SER A 24 -25.11 25.62 63.07
N GLY A 25 -25.91 24.83 62.35
CA GLY A 25 -27.36 24.76 62.50
C GLY A 25 -28.11 25.84 61.74
N ARG A 26 -27.45 26.58 60.85
CA ARG A 26 -28.12 27.59 60.02
C ARG A 26 -28.77 26.93 58.82
N LEU A 27 -29.99 27.38 58.52
CA LEU A 27 -30.73 26.94 57.36
C LEU A 27 -30.35 27.78 56.13
N TRP A 28 -29.98 27.08 55.06
CA TRP A 28 -29.62 27.62 53.78
C TRP A 28 -30.65 27.23 52.73
N MET A 29 -30.89 28.13 51.79
CA MET A 29 -31.90 27.99 50.76
C MET A 29 -31.36 28.38 49.40
N GLY A 30 -31.48 27.47 48.44
CA GLY A 30 -31.19 27.72 47.05
C GLY A 30 -32.45 28.01 46.26
N THR A 31 -32.40 29.07 45.46
CA THR A 31 -33.53 29.52 44.62
C THR A 31 -33.06 29.69 43.18
N GLY A 32 -33.97 30.09 42.29
CA GLY A 32 -33.62 30.49 40.91
C GLY A 32 -32.74 31.74 40.82
N THR A 33 -32.65 32.51 41.90
CA THR A 33 -31.97 33.81 41.97
C THR A 33 -30.68 33.78 42.78
N GLY A 34 -30.43 32.74 43.58
CA GLY A 34 -29.19 32.63 44.33
C GLY A 34 -29.28 31.83 45.62
N LEU A 35 -28.24 31.97 46.44
CA LEU A 35 -28.16 31.39 47.78
C LEU A 35 -28.69 32.36 48.83
N HIS A 36 -29.42 31.83 49.79
CA HIS A 36 -29.99 32.59 50.90
C HIS A 36 -29.73 31.90 52.23
N VAL A 37 -29.61 32.67 53.31
CA VAL A 37 -29.37 32.16 54.68
C VAL A 37 -30.46 32.65 55.61
N TRP A 38 -30.93 31.78 56.50
CA TRP A 38 -31.92 32.10 57.51
C TRP A 38 -31.32 32.93 58.66
N THR A 39 -31.92 34.07 58.97
CA THR A 39 -31.52 35.00 60.04
C THR A 39 -32.52 35.01 61.20
N ASP A 40 -33.06 33.83 61.56
CA ASP A 40 -34.14 33.61 62.55
C ASP A 40 -35.51 34.23 62.23
N THR A 41 -35.55 35.20 61.31
CA THR A 41 -36.75 35.96 60.95
C THR A 41 -37.06 35.93 59.46
N ALA A 42 -36.04 35.90 58.61
CA ALA A 42 -36.15 35.91 57.15
C ALA A 42 -34.98 35.18 56.50
N PHE A 43 -35.13 34.82 55.23
CA PHE A 43 -34.01 34.45 54.37
C PHE A 43 -33.40 35.69 53.74
N GLU A 44 -32.11 35.91 53.98
CA GLU A 44 -31.34 37.02 53.40
C GLU A 44 -30.42 36.51 52.28
N PRO A 45 -30.29 37.26 51.16
CA PRO A 45 -29.48 36.85 50.02
C PRO A 45 -27.98 36.93 50.32
N ARG A 46 -27.24 35.91 49.87
CA ARG A 46 -25.77 35.98 49.70
C ARG A 46 -25.45 36.49 48.30
N GLY A 47 -25.25 37.80 48.19
CA GLY A 47 -25.02 38.46 46.89
C GLY A 47 -23.77 38.01 46.11
N ASP A 48 -22.89 37.20 46.69
CA ASP A 48 -21.73 36.58 46.00
C ASP A 48 -22.08 35.31 45.21
N VAL A 49 -23.28 34.75 45.41
CA VAL A 49 -23.82 33.60 44.66
C VAL A 49 -25.02 34.04 43.81
N ASP A 50 -24.72 34.77 42.73
CA ASP A 50 -25.70 35.22 41.72
C ASP A 50 -25.85 34.18 40.59
N ALA A 51 -26.39 33.02 40.92
CA ALA A 51 -26.74 31.96 39.98
C ALA A 51 -27.80 31.03 40.59
N PRO A 52 -28.64 30.37 39.77
CA PRO A 52 -29.61 29.41 40.30
C PRO A 52 -28.92 28.28 41.08
N VAL A 53 -29.35 28.05 42.33
CA VAL A 53 -28.75 27.07 43.24
C VAL A 53 -29.59 25.81 43.30
N ALA A 54 -29.06 24.72 42.75
CA ALA A 54 -29.76 23.45 42.61
C ALA A 54 -29.55 22.51 43.82
N SER A 55 -28.40 22.61 44.48
CA SER A 55 -28.05 21.74 45.60
C SER A 55 -27.13 22.44 46.59
N ILE A 56 -27.24 22.07 47.86
CA ILE A 56 -26.41 22.58 48.95
C ILE A 56 -26.06 21.41 49.87
N ALA A 57 -24.81 21.28 50.27
CA ALA A 57 -24.36 20.26 51.21
C ALA A 57 -23.31 20.81 52.17
N SER A 58 -23.38 20.41 53.44
CA SER A 58 -22.32 20.73 54.41
C SER A 58 -21.18 19.71 54.29
N GLY A 59 -19.94 20.20 54.15
CA GLY A 59 -18.73 19.39 54.16
C GLY A 59 -18.25 19.04 55.57
N ALA A 60 -17.45 17.99 55.66
CA ALA A 60 -16.84 17.53 56.93
C ALA A 60 -15.86 18.55 57.55
N ASP A 61 -15.33 19.48 56.75
CA ASP A 61 -14.45 20.57 57.15
C ASP A 61 -15.20 21.84 57.58
N GLY A 62 -16.53 21.79 57.64
CA GLY A 62 -17.41 22.93 57.93
C GLY A 62 -17.62 23.87 56.75
N ALA A 63 -17.05 23.58 55.56
CA ALA A 63 -17.37 24.31 54.36
C ALA A 63 -18.78 23.97 53.86
N LEU A 64 -19.41 24.92 53.16
CA LEU A 64 -20.65 24.70 52.43
C LEU A 64 -20.33 24.48 50.95
N TRP A 65 -20.80 23.38 50.39
CA TRP A 65 -20.73 23.08 48.97
C TRP A 65 -22.04 23.47 48.30
N ILE A 66 -21.94 24.21 47.20
CA ILE A 66 -23.09 24.82 46.53
C ILE A 66 -23.05 24.43 45.06
N GLY A 67 -24.07 23.70 44.62
CA GLY A 67 -24.22 23.27 43.24
C GLY A 67 -25.10 24.25 42.49
N THR A 68 -24.59 24.77 41.38
CA THR A 68 -25.26 25.84 40.63
C THR A 68 -25.57 25.41 39.21
N TYR A 69 -26.53 26.09 38.59
CA TYR A 69 -26.66 26.13 37.14
C TYR A 69 -25.77 27.25 36.58
N GLY A 70 -24.77 26.88 35.77
CA GLY A 70 -23.92 27.83 35.04
C GLY A 70 -22.67 28.37 35.76
N ARG A 71 -22.45 28.06 37.05
CA ARG A 71 -21.19 28.38 37.75
C ARG A 71 -20.47 27.15 38.32
N GLY A 72 -20.97 25.94 38.04
CA GLY A 72 -20.37 24.70 38.54
C GLY A 72 -20.60 24.46 40.03
N LEU A 73 -19.62 23.80 40.64
CA LEU A 73 -19.55 23.55 42.07
C LEU A 73 -18.82 24.72 42.74
N LEU A 74 -19.45 25.36 43.73
CA LEU A 74 -18.82 26.38 44.55
C LEU A 74 -18.51 25.84 45.94
N ARG A 75 -17.44 26.35 46.55
CA ARG A 75 -17.08 26.12 47.95
C ARG A 75 -17.17 27.43 48.71
N TYR A 76 -17.88 27.42 49.83
CA TYR A 76 -18.01 28.54 50.73
C TYR A 76 -17.46 28.17 52.11
N VAL A 77 -16.62 29.03 52.68
CA VAL A 77 -16.18 28.94 54.07
C VAL A 77 -16.70 30.18 54.78
N GLU A 78 -17.11 30.04 56.04
CA GLU A 78 -17.69 31.14 56.80
C GLU A 78 -16.79 32.39 56.79
N GLY A 79 -17.39 33.54 56.45
CA GLY A 79 -16.69 34.82 56.33
C GLY A 79 -15.93 35.06 55.01
N ALA A 80 -15.84 34.07 54.12
CA ALA A 80 -15.24 34.21 52.80
C ALA A 80 -16.31 34.46 51.70
N THR A 81 -15.86 34.67 50.46
CA THR A 81 -16.72 34.60 49.26
C THR A 81 -16.82 33.16 48.78
N ALA A 82 -17.94 32.78 48.17
CA ALA A 82 -18.07 31.49 47.50
C ALA A 82 -17.19 31.43 46.24
N GLU A 83 -16.26 30.47 46.20
CA GLU A 83 -15.31 30.31 45.10
C GLU A 83 -15.66 29.08 44.24
N PRO A 84 -15.56 29.17 42.90
CA PRO A 84 -15.77 28.03 42.02
C PRO A 84 -14.63 27.01 42.16
N VAL A 85 -14.99 25.73 42.13
CA VAL A 85 -14.05 24.63 42.02
C VAL A 85 -13.56 24.57 40.57
N ALA A 86 -12.24 24.72 40.40
CA ALA A 86 -11.61 24.73 39.09
C ALA A 86 -11.95 23.47 38.28
N GLY A 87 -12.33 23.65 37.02
CA GLY A 87 -12.68 22.56 36.12
C GLY A 87 -14.12 22.08 36.24
N THR A 88 -15.00 22.80 36.95
CA THR A 88 -16.46 22.53 37.04
C THR A 88 -17.34 23.62 36.45
N GLU A 89 -16.75 24.69 35.91
CA GLU A 89 -17.45 25.94 35.55
C GLU A 89 -18.49 25.76 34.45
N ALA A 90 -18.33 24.75 33.61
CA ALA A 90 -19.27 24.40 32.53
C ALA A 90 -20.36 23.40 32.97
N ASP A 91 -20.28 22.86 34.19
CA ASP A 91 -21.22 21.85 34.67
C ASP A 91 -22.41 22.52 35.37
N ASN A 92 -23.59 21.94 35.15
CA ASN A 92 -24.76 22.20 35.98
C ASN A 92 -24.81 21.14 37.09
N VAL A 93 -24.57 21.54 38.34
CA VAL A 93 -24.42 20.61 39.46
C VAL A 93 -25.77 20.42 40.16
N LEU A 94 -26.38 19.26 39.95
CA LEU A 94 -27.74 18.92 40.38
C LEU A 94 -27.83 18.43 41.82
N THR A 95 -26.78 17.78 42.32
CA THR A 95 -26.74 17.14 43.64
C THR A 95 -25.32 17.13 44.17
N ILE A 96 -25.18 17.19 45.49
CA ILE A 96 -23.90 17.10 46.18
C ILE A 96 -24.06 16.16 47.36
N HIS A 97 -23.16 15.19 47.46
CA HIS A 97 -22.96 14.35 48.63
C HIS A 97 -21.54 14.54 49.15
N ALA A 98 -21.41 15.24 50.26
CA ALA A 98 -20.12 15.39 50.96
C ALA A 98 -19.97 14.27 51.98
N ARG A 99 -18.94 13.43 51.81
CA ARG A 99 -18.67 12.28 52.68
C ARG A 99 -18.01 12.73 53.96
N GLU A 100 -18.20 11.97 55.03
CA GLU A 100 -17.45 12.14 56.29
C GLU A 100 -15.93 12.01 56.10
N SER A 101 -15.49 11.25 55.09
CA SER A 101 -14.08 11.14 54.72
C SER A 101 -13.48 12.42 54.10
N GLY A 102 -14.32 13.43 53.82
CA GLY A 102 -13.95 14.69 53.17
C GLY A 102 -14.12 14.70 51.64
N ALA A 103 -14.28 13.55 50.99
CA ALA A 103 -14.50 13.48 49.55
C ALA A 103 -15.90 14.02 49.19
N VAL A 104 -16.00 14.77 48.10
CA VAL A 104 -17.24 15.39 47.62
C VAL A 104 -17.65 14.77 46.29
N TRP A 105 -18.85 14.22 46.24
CA TRP A 105 -19.45 13.66 45.03
C TRP A 105 -20.53 14.61 44.52
N ALA A 106 -20.39 15.11 43.30
CA ALA A 106 -21.30 16.07 42.72
C ALA A 106 -21.88 15.55 41.39
N GLY A 107 -23.18 15.29 41.37
CA GLY A 107 -23.89 14.83 40.17
C GLY A 107 -24.24 16.00 39.25
N THR A 108 -24.08 15.82 37.95
CA THR A 108 -24.27 16.89 36.97
C THR A 108 -25.38 16.57 35.96
N ASP A 109 -25.85 17.59 35.25
CA ASP A 109 -26.73 17.46 34.10
C ASP A 109 -25.92 17.21 32.81
N GLY A 110 -25.54 15.96 32.57
CA GLY A 110 -24.89 15.52 31.33
C GLY A 110 -23.36 15.46 31.37
N GLY A 111 -22.71 15.94 32.42
CA GLY A 111 -21.26 15.83 32.65
C GLY A 111 -20.84 14.59 33.46
N GLY A 112 -21.80 13.74 33.85
CA GLY A 112 -21.60 12.59 34.71
C GLY A 112 -21.54 12.93 36.19
N LEU A 113 -20.81 12.13 36.95
CA LEU A 113 -20.57 12.31 38.37
C LEU A 113 -19.14 12.82 38.59
N LEU A 114 -19.01 13.93 39.30
CA LEU A 114 -17.73 14.50 39.72
C LEU A 114 -17.36 13.95 41.10
N ARG A 115 -16.08 13.64 41.29
CA ARG A 115 -15.49 13.33 42.59
C ARG A 115 -14.35 14.30 42.84
N LEU A 116 -14.50 15.13 43.86
CA LEU A 116 -13.48 16.07 44.32
C LEU A 116 -12.88 15.57 45.64
N ASP A 117 -11.56 15.58 45.75
CA ASP A 117 -10.86 15.57 47.03
C ASP A 117 -10.43 17.00 47.39
N PRO A 118 -11.09 17.64 48.37
CA PRO A 118 -10.78 19.01 48.75
C PRO A 118 -9.38 19.21 49.33
N ALA A 119 -8.74 18.16 49.87
CA ALA A 119 -7.40 18.25 50.44
C ALA A 119 -6.32 18.31 49.36
N THR A 120 -6.50 17.61 48.25
CA THR A 120 -5.54 17.56 47.14
C THR A 120 -5.94 18.45 45.95
N GLY A 121 -7.20 18.86 45.87
CA GLY A 121 -7.78 19.52 44.71
C GLY A 121 -8.05 18.59 43.52
N GLU A 122 -7.90 17.27 43.71
CA GLU A 122 -8.07 16.31 42.63
C GLU A 122 -9.55 16.15 42.26
N LEU A 123 -9.84 16.42 40.99
CA LEU A 123 -11.15 16.26 40.38
C LEU A 123 -11.15 15.08 39.41
N LEU A 124 -11.98 14.07 39.68
CA LEU A 124 -12.25 12.95 38.78
C LEU A 124 -13.65 13.08 38.19
N ARG A 125 -13.78 12.70 36.92
CA ARG A 125 -15.07 12.59 36.22
C ARG A 125 -15.41 11.12 35.99
N VAL A 126 -16.64 10.76 36.30
CA VAL A 126 -17.18 9.42 36.13
C VAL A 126 -18.38 9.49 35.20
N GLY A 127 -18.35 8.77 34.09
CA GLY A 127 -19.44 8.76 33.12
C GLY A 127 -19.69 7.39 32.48
N GLY A 128 -20.32 7.39 31.31
CA GLY A 128 -20.62 6.16 30.56
C GLY A 128 -19.41 5.27 30.25
N VAL A 129 -18.23 5.87 30.03
CA VAL A 129 -16.96 5.11 29.84
C VAL A 129 -16.58 4.29 31.08
N ASN A 130 -16.98 4.75 32.26
CA ASN A 130 -16.75 4.06 33.54
C ASN A 130 -17.91 3.14 33.93
N GLY A 131 -18.92 3.01 33.08
CA GLY A 131 -20.04 2.08 33.25
C GLY A 131 -21.33 2.71 33.75
N LEU A 132 -21.37 4.01 34.09
CA LEU A 132 -22.63 4.65 34.46
C LEU A 132 -23.64 4.54 33.29
N PRO A 133 -24.92 4.27 33.58
CA PRO A 133 -25.93 4.09 32.54
C PRO A 133 -26.30 5.41 31.84
N SER A 134 -26.04 6.54 32.50
CA SER A 134 -26.35 7.90 32.06
C SER A 134 -25.35 8.89 32.64
N ASP A 135 -25.12 9.98 31.92
CA ASP A 135 -24.30 11.10 32.38
C ASP A 135 -25.14 12.20 33.07
N ILE A 136 -26.46 12.00 33.18
CA ILE A 136 -27.34 12.83 34.02
C ILE A 136 -27.47 12.14 35.37
N VAL A 137 -27.02 12.82 36.44
CA VAL A 137 -26.98 12.30 37.80
C VAL A 137 -27.81 13.18 38.74
N PRO A 138 -29.12 12.90 38.91
CA PRO A 138 -30.02 13.73 39.70
C PRO A 138 -29.82 13.62 41.20
N GLN A 139 -29.37 12.47 41.72
CA GLN A 139 -29.17 12.26 43.15
C GLN A 139 -28.04 11.27 43.43
N VAL A 140 -27.25 11.57 44.46
CA VAL A 140 -26.24 10.69 45.04
C VAL A 140 -26.51 10.57 46.53
N LEU A 141 -26.55 9.33 47.04
CA LEU A 141 -26.73 9.01 48.45
C LEU A 141 -25.68 7.97 48.86
N GLU A 142 -25.39 7.88 50.15
CA GLU A 142 -24.48 6.87 50.70
C GLU A 142 -25.20 6.07 51.78
N ASP A 143 -25.20 4.74 51.65
CA ASP A 143 -25.79 3.87 52.66
C ASP A 143 -24.85 3.61 53.85
N ALA A 144 -25.39 2.99 54.91
CA ALA A 144 -24.62 2.67 56.10
C ALA A 144 -23.47 1.66 55.86
N SER A 145 -23.42 1.02 54.70
CA SER A 145 -22.33 0.13 54.28
C SER A 145 -21.27 0.86 53.43
N GLY A 146 -21.42 2.16 53.20
CA GLY A 146 -20.51 2.99 52.43
C GLY A 146 -20.68 2.88 50.91
N TYR A 147 -21.74 2.23 50.42
CA TYR A 147 -22.03 2.19 48.98
C TYR A 147 -22.70 3.49 48.55
N LEU A 148 -22.30 3.97 47.37
CA LEU A 148 -22.99 5.07 46.70
C LEU A 148 -24.19 4.52 45.94
N TRP A 149 -25.31 5.22 46.11
CA TRP A 149 -26.57 5.05 45.42
C TRP A 149 -26.80 6.24 44.51
N ILE A 150 -26.68 6.00 43.20
CA ILE A 150 -26.70 7.04 42.17
C ILE A 150 -27.96 6.86 41.34
N THR A 151 -28.86 7.84 41.34
CA THR A 151 -30.06 7.79 40.50
C THR A 151 -29.74 8.28 39.09
N SER A 152 -30.55 7.87 38.11
CA SER A 152 -30.39 8.27 36.71
C SER A 152 -31.71 8.14 35.95
N ASN A 153 -31.73 8.62 34.70
CA ASN A 153 -32.86 8.38 33.80
C ASN A 153 -32.93 6.94 33.26
N ARG A 154 -32.01 6.05 33.66
CA ARG A 154 -31.91 4.65 33.22
C ARG A 154 -31.77 3.65 34.37
N GLY A 155 -32.29 4.00 35.54
CA GLY A 155 -32.30 3.18 36.74
C GLY A 155 -31.47 3.77 37.87
N VAL A 156 -31.25 2.96 38.89
CA VAL A 156 -30.47 3.31 40.08
C VAL A 156 -29.24 2.44 40.15
N VAL A 157 -28.08 3.05 40.35
CA VAL A 157 -26.80 2.36 40.45
C VAL A 157 -26.38 2.23 41.91
N ARG A 158 -25.94 1.04 42.32
CA ARG A 158 -25.16 0.83 43.56
C ARG A 158 -23.72 0.53 43.21
N VAL A 159 -22.78 1.25 43.81
CA VAL A 159 -21.35 1.08 43.52
C VAL A 159 -20.49 1.46 44.72
N ALA A 160 -19.38 0.74 44.90
CA ALA A 160 -18.39 1.10 45.91
C ALA A 160 -17.63 2.36 45.43
N PRO A 161 -17.52 3.42 46.25
CA PRO A 161 -16.83 4.64 45.87
C PRO A 161 -15.41 4.38 45.36
N GLU A 162 -14.65 3.51 46.03
CA GLU A 162 -13.26 3.20 45.71
C GLU A 162 -13.13 2.50 44.35
N ALA A 163 -14.09 1.64 44.02
CA ALA A 163 -14.14 0.96 42.71
C ALA A 163 -14.43 1.97 41.59
N LEU A 164 -15.28 2.97 41.87
CA LEU A 164 -15.63 4.02 40.92
C LEU A 164 -14.46 5.00 40.70
N GLU A 165 -13.75 5.37 41.76
CA GLU A 165 -12.53 6.18 41.68
C GLU A 165 -11.42 5.46 40.90
N ALA A 166 -11.20 4.18 41.18
CA ALA A 166 -10.22 3.37 40.44
C ALA A 166 -10.59 3.25 38.95
N ALA A 167 -11.88 3.10 38.64
CA ALA A 167 -12.38 3.06 37.27
C ALA A 167 -12.12 4.38 36.53
N ALA A 168 -12.38 5.52 37.19
CA ALA A 168 -12.13 6.85 36.64
C ALA A 168 -10.64 7.09 36.33
N ARG A 169 -9.75 6.80 37.30
CA ARG A 169 -8.30 6.99 37.14
C ARG A 169 -7.71 6.12 36.02
N ASN A 170 -8.20 4.90 35.87
CA ASN A 170 -7.69 3.93 34.90
C ASN A 170 -8.45 3.95 33.57
N ASN A 171 -9.46 4.81 33.41
CA ASN A 171 -10.36 4.81 32.27
C ASN A 171 -10.95 3.42 31.94
N THR A 172 -11.39 2.72 32.99
CA THR A 172 -12.01 1.38 32.91
C THR A 172 -13.45 1.43 33.42
N ARG A 173 -14.21 0.34 33.22
CA ARG A 173 -15.57 0.20 33.75
C ARG A 173 -15.54 -0.28 35.21
N ALA A 174 -16.26 0.40 36.08
CA ALA A 174 -16.46 -0.02 37.46
C ALA A 174 -17.41 -1.23 37.54
N PRO A 175 -17.16 -2.18 38.46
CA PRO A 175 -18.15 -3.18 38.83
C PRO A 175 -19.28 -2.50 39.61
N LEU A 176 -20.42 -2.29 38.95
CA LEU A 176 -21.59 -1.67 39.54
C LEU A 176 -22.84 -2.51 39.34
N ALA A 177 -23.79 -2.39 40.26
CA ALA A 177 -25.12 -3.00 40.15
C ALA A 177 -26.12 -1.96 39.65
N LEU A 178 -26.84 -2.27 38.58
CA LEU A 178 -27.88 -1.42 38.02
C LEU A 178 -29.26 -2.02 38.31
N PHE A 179 -30.09 -1.26 39.01
CA PHE A 179 -31.47 -1.63 39.31
C PHE A 179 -32.40 -0.86 38.37
N GLY A 180 -33.22 -1.60 37.61
CA GLY A 180 -34.21 -1.06 36.69
C GLY A 180 -35.61 -1.62 36.94
N ARG A 181 -36.49 -1.47 35.94
CA ARG A 181 -37.87 -1.98 36.02
C ARG A 181 -37.94 -3.49 36.26
N ALA A 182 -36.98 -4.23 35.73
CA ALA A 182 -36.88 -5.68 35.92
C ALA A 182 -36.58 -6.06 37.39
N ASP A 183 -36.00 -5.15 38.16
CA ASP A 183 -35.68 -5.32 39.59
C ASP A 183 -36.80 -4.80 40.51
N GLY A 184 -37.89 -4.28 39.93
CA GLY A 184 -39.05 -3.79 40.67
C GLY A 184 -39.16 -2.26 40.74
N LEU A 185 -38.29 -1.49 40.08
CA LEU A 185 -38.48 -0.04 40.01
C LEU A 185 -39.78 0.29 39.24
N PRO A 186 -40.63 1.22 39.75
CA PRO A 186 -41.85 1.64 39.05
C PRO A 186 -41.56 2.25 37.67
N SER A 187 -40.48 3.02 37.55
CA SER A 187 -39.94 3.54 36.29
C SER A 187 -38.41 3.49 36.30
N ALA A 188 -37.81 3.37 35.12
CA ALA A 188 -36.35 3.50 34.97
C ALA A 188 -35.90 4.97 35.13
N GLU A 189 -36.80 5.92 34.93
CA GLU A 189 -36.51 7.35 35.11
C GLU A 189 -36.59 7.70 36.59
N ALA A 190 -35.47 7.56 37.29
CA ALA A 190 -35.28 7.89 38.70
C ALA A 190 -34.78 9.34 38.84
N ASN A 191 -35.52 10.27 38.22
CA ASN A 191 -35.19 11.69 38.20
C ASN A 191 -35.84 12.40 39.40
N GLY A 192 -35.12 13.34 39.98
CA GLY A 192 -35.66 14.27 40.98
C GLY A 192 -35.77 15.68 40.42
N GLY A 193 -36.74 16.46 40.92
CA GLY A 193 -36.93 17.86 40.53
C GLY A 193 -36.22 18.87 41.43
N SER A 194 -36.24 18.63 42.75
CA SER A 194 -35.70 19.53 43.78
C SER A 194 -34.97 18.71 44.84
N GLN A 195 -33.99 19.32 45.50
CA GLN A 195 -33.16 18.62 46.49
C GLN A 195 -33.69 18.77 47.92
N PRO A 196 -33.70 17.69 48.72
CA PRO A 196 -33.19 16.34 48.40
C PRO A 196 -34.15 15.49 47.55
N ALA A 197 -33.64 14.94 46.45
CA ALA A 197 -34.36 14.09 45.49
C ALA A 197 -34.26 12.58 45.79
N GLY A 198 -34.27 12.23 47.07
CA GLY A 198 -34.11 10.87 47.57
C GLY A 198 -33.62 10.90 49.01
N ALA A 199 -33.90 9.86 49.77
CA ALA A 199 -33.54 9.81 51.18
C ALA A 199 -33.28 8.38 51.65
N ILE A 200 -32.41 8.23 52.65
CA ILE A 200 -32.25 7.00 53.41
C ILE A 200 -32.90 7.21 54.77
N ALA A 201 -33.92 6.41 55.08
CA ALA A 201 -34.59 6.46 56.36
C ALA A 201 -33.71 5.92 57.48
N ARG A 202 -34.11 6.18 58.74
CA ARG A 202 -33.35 5.73 59.94
C ARG A 202 -33.21 4.21 60.04
N ASP A 203 -34.12 3.46 59.43
CA ASP A 203 -34.08 2.00 59.35
C ASP A 203 -33.16 1.48 58.23
N GLY A 204 -32.53 2.39 57.46
CA GLY A 204 -31.68 2.07 56.32
C GLY A 204 -32.42 1.99 54.98
N THR A 205 -33.75 2.12 54.95
CA THR A 205 -34.52 2.04 53.70
C THR A 205 -34.21 3.23 52.79
N LEU A 206 -33.75 2.95 51.58
CA LEU A 206 -33.54 3.91 50.51
C LEU A 206 -34.86 4.18 49.79
N TYR A 207 -35.23 5.46 49.70
CA TYR A 207 -36.37 5.96 48.93
C TYR A 207 -35.87 6.74 47.73
N VAL A 208 -36.32 6.32 46.54
CA VAL A 208 -35.96 6.95 45.27
C VAL A 208 -37.24 7.39 44.55
N PRO A 209 -37.40 8.68 44.21
CA PRO A 209 -38.47 9.11 43.34
C PRO A 209 -38.24 8.62 41.91
N THR A 210 -39.30 8.16 41.27
CA THR A 210 -39.32 7.82 39.85
C THR A 210 -40.54 8.44 39.19
N ASN A 211 -40.55 8.54 37.86
CA ASN A 211 -41.74 9.00 37.13
C ASN A 211 -42.96 8.07 37.29
N GLY A 212 -42.79 6.87 37.85
CA GLY A 212 -43.87 5.94 38.20
C GLY A 212 -44.27 5.96 39.68
N GLY A 213 -43.78 6.91 40.48
CA GLY A 213 -43.96 6.98 41.94
C GLY A 213 -42.66 6.69 42.70
N VAL A 214 -42.76 6.48 44.00
CA VAL A 214 -41.59 6.27 44.88
C VAL A 214 -41.23 4.78 44.94
N ALA A 215 -39.97 4.46 44.67
CA ALA A 215 -39.38 3.15 44.94
C ALA A 215 -38.80 3.14 46.36
N ALA A 216 -38.98 2.04 47.08
CA ALA A 216 -38.38 1.80 48.39
C ALA A 216 -37.56 0.51 48.35
N LEU A 217 -36.34 0.55 48.85
CA LEU A 217 -35.39 -0.56 48.82
C LEU A 217 -34.64 -0.62 50.15
N ASP A 218 -34.51 -1.81 50.73
CA ASP A 218 -33.62 -2.06 51.87
C ASP A 218 -32.26 -2.52 51.32
N PRO A 219 -31.21 -1.68 51.36
CA PRO A 219 -29.88 -2.02 50.86
C PRO A 219 -29.30 -3.29 51.50
N GLY A 220 -29.62 -3.54 52.77
CA GLY A 220 -29.15 -4.68 53.55
C GLY A 220 -29.77 -6.02 53.14
N ARG A 221 -30.89 -5.99 52.40
CA ARG A 221 -31.56 -7.21 51.88
C ARG A 221 -31.09 -7.64 50.50
N ILE A 222 -30.28 -6.82 49.83
CA ILE A 222 -29.77 -7.14 48.50
C ILE A 222 -28.73 -8.24 48.63
N ARG A 223 -29.06 -9.43 48.13
CA ARG A 223 -28.16 -10.59 48.14
C ARG A 223 -27.42 -10.68 46.81
N SER A 224 -26.10 -10.84 46.87
CA SER A 224 -25.31 -11.18 45.70
C SER A 224 -25.68 -12.58 45.20
N ASN A 225 -25.99 -12.69 43.91
CA ASN A 225 -26.18 -13.93 43.22
C ASN A 225 -24.82 -14.53 42.84
N ASN A 226 -24.31 -15.40 43.70
CA ASN A 226 -23.05 -16.10 43.45
C ASN A 226 -23.24 -17.40 42.66
N ARG A 227 -24.44 -17.66 42.13
CA ARG A 227 -24.73 -18.88 41.36
C ARG A 227 -24.47 -18.63 39.88
N PRO A 228 -23.45 -19.25 39.28
CA PRO A 228 -23.24 -19.16 37.84
C PRO A 228 -24.44 -19.77 37.09
N PRO A 229 -24.94 -19.13 36.02
CA PRO A 229 -26.03 -19.68 35.25
C PRO A 229 -25.51 -20.83 34.37
N PRO A 230 -26.19 -21.99 34.29
CA PRO A 230 -25.88 -22.97 33.26
C PRO A 230 -26.16 -22.37 31.88
N VAL A 231 -25.31 -22.72 30.92
CA VAL A 231 -25.39 -22.27 29.53
C VAL A 231 -25.60 -23.47 28.62
N SER A 232 -26.46 -23.31 27.61
CA SER A 232 -26.75 -24.33 26.60
C SER A 232 -26.79 -23.72 25.20
N ILE A 233 -26.39 -24.52 24.22
CA ILE A 233 -26.59 -24.20 22.80
C ILE A 233 -27.87 -24.92 22.38
N GLU A 234 -28.84 -24.15 21.92
CA GLU A 234 -30.21 -24.61 21.63
C GLU A 234 -30.37 -25.02 20.17
N ARG A 235 -29.78 -24.24 19.26
CA ARG A 235 -29.89 -24.45 17.82
C ARG A 235 -28.56 -24.18 17.14
N PHE A 236 -28.24 -24.99 16.14
CA PHE A 236 -27.20 -24.70 15.17
C PHE A 236 -27.82 -24.82 13.78
N VAL A 237 -27.77 -23.74 13.00
CA VAL A 237 -28.33 -23.66 11.66
C VAL A 237 -27.20 -23.37 10.69
N VAL A 238 -27.20 -24.06 9.56
CA VAL A 238 -26.23 -23.87 8.48
C VAL A 238 -26.99 -23.66 7.17
N ASP A 239 -26.77 -22.52 6.52
CA ASP A 239 -27.49 -22.09 5.30
C ASP A 239 -29.03 -22.21 5.43
N GLY A 240 -29.57 -21.85 6.60
CA GLY A 240 -30.99 -21.93 6.91
C GLY A 240 -31.51 -23.30 7.36
N GLU A 241 -30.70 -24.37 7.27
CA GLU A 241 -31.09 -25.72 7.65
C GLU A 241 -30.59 -26.11 9.05
N PRO A 242 -31.45 -26.62 9.95
CA PRO A 242 -31.06 -26.99 11.30
C PRO A 242 -30.16 -28.24 11.33
N VAL A 243 -29.03 -28.14 12.03
CA VAL A 243 -28.07 -29.22 12.24
C VAL A 243 -28.29 -29.87 13.61
N PRO A 244 -28.45 -31.21 13.69
CA PRO A 244 -28.60 -31.91 14.96
C PRO A 244 -27.37 -31.74 15.87
N LEU A 245 -27.59 -31.20 17.07
CA LEU A 245 -26.54 -30.96 18.07
C LEU A 245 -26.07 -32.21 18.82
N ARG A 246 -26.87 -33.30 18.80
CA ARG A 246 -26.60 -34.54 19.53
C ARG A 246 -26.36 -35.69 18.55
N GLY A 247 -25.37 -36.54 18.85
CA GLY A 247 -25.11 -37.76 18.09
C GLY A 247 -23.70 -37.81 17.49
N ALA A 248 -23.62 -38.20 16.21
CA ALA A 248 -22.38 -38.34 15.46
C ALA A 248 -21.64 -36.99 15.31
N PRO A 249 -20.32 -37.00 15.02
CA PRO A 249 -19.57 -35.78 14.76
C PRO A 249 -20.25 -34.95 13.66
N ILE A 250 -20.44 -33.66 13.90
CA ILE A 250 -21.06 -32.76 12.94
C ILE A 250 -20.04 -32.48 11.82
N VAL A 251 -20.31 -33.00 10.63
CA VAL A 251 -19.45 -32.82 9.47
C VAL A 251 -20.27 -32.19 8.35
N LEU A 252 -19.91 -30.96 8.01
CA LEU A 252 -20.63 -30.13 7.06
C LEU A 252 -20.05 -30.30 5.65
N ALA A 253 -20.93 -30.17 4.66
CA ALA A 253 -20.56 -30.23 3.25
C ALA A 253 -19.71 -28.99 2.86
N PRO A 254 -18.85 -29.10 1.84
CA PRO A 254 -18.13 -27.94 1.32
C PRO A 254 -19.09 -26.88 0.77
N GLY A 255 -18.75 -25.61 0.95
CA GLY A 255 -19.51 -24.49 0.38
C GLY A 255 -20.59 -23.91 1.29
N ALA A 256 -20.72 -24.40 2.53
CA ALA A 256 -21.58 -23.78 3.52
C ALA A 256 -21.09 -22.35 3.84
N ALA A 257 -21.98 -21.37 3.77
CA ALA A 257 -21.64 -19.96 3.82
C ALA A 257 -22.12 -19.29 5.10
N GLU A 258 -23.29 -19.67 5.62
CA GLU A 258 -23.93 -19.03 6.77
C GLU A 258 -24.06 -20.00 7.95
N PHE A 259 -23.63 -19.56 9.14
CA PHE A 259 -23.64 -20.36 10.36
C PHE A 259 -24.26 -19.55 11.50
N GLU A 260 -25.38 -20.01 12.02
CA GLU A 260 -26.12 -19.37 13.11
C GLU A 260 -26.18 -20.31 14.32
N LEU A 261 -25.76 -19.82 15.48
CA LEU A 261 -25.79 -20.54 16.74
C LEU A 261 -26.64 -19.79 17.76
N ASP A 262 -27.72 -20.42 18.20
CA ASP A 262 -28.57 -19.92 19.26
C ASP A 262 -28.19 -20.56 20.59
N TYR A 263 -28.15 -19.76 21.64
CA TYR A 263 -27.75 -20.19 22.96
C TYR A 263 -28.54 -19.48 24.06
N ALA A 264 -28.60 -20.11 25.22
CA ALA A 264 -29.30 -19.58 26.38
C ALA A 264 -28.48 -19.77 27.65
N GLY A 265 -28.32 -18.70 28.43
CA GLY A 265 -27.96 -18.77 29.84
C GLY A 265 -29.21 -18.80 30.70
N LEU A 266 -29.33 -19.82 31.55
CA LEU A 266 -30.54 -20.07 32.33
C LEU A 266 -30.38 -19.49 33.75
N SER A 267 -31.04 -18.36 34.01
CA SER A 267 -31.18 -17.79 35.36
C SER A 267 -32.65 -17.56 35.67
N THR A 268 -33.17 -18.20 36.72
CA THR A 268 -34.56 -17.99 37.18
C THR A 268 -34.71 -16.74 38.04
N PHE A 269 -33.63 -16.21 38.59
CA PHE A 269 -33.63 -15.04 39.46
C PHE A 269 -33.74 -13.74 38.65
N ALA A 270 -32.90 -13.60 37.63
CA ALA A 270 -32.84 -12.40 36.79
C ALA A 270 -32.59 -12.77 35.31
N PRO A 271 -33.57 -13.41 34.64
CA PRO A 271 -33.40 -13.93 33.27
C PRO A 271 -33.08 -12.84 32.23
N ALA A 272 -33.57 -11.62 32.44
CA ALA A 272 -33.34 -10.48 31.55
C ALA A 272 -31.93 -9.87 31.68
N GLN A 273 -31.22 -10.18 32.77
CA GLN A 273 -29.89 -9.64 33.07
C GLN A 273 -28.76 -10.66 32.84
N VAL A 274 -29.07 -11.79 32.21
CA VAL A 274 -28.05 -12.76 31.80
C VAL A 274 -27.24 -12.16 30.65
N ARG A 275 -25.92 -12.17 30.81
CA ARG A 275 -24.97 -11.71 29.79
C ARG A 275 -24.24 -12.90 29.18
N HIS A 276 -23.86 -12.80 27.91
CA HIS A 276 -23.19 -13.88 27.19
C HIS A 276 -21.90 -13.38 26.57
N ARG A 277 -20.95 -14.30 26.42
CA ARG A 277 -19.79 -14.14 25.54
C ARG A 277 -19.56 -15.43 24.81
N PHE A 278 -19.09 -15.34 23.57
CA PHE A 278 -18.81 -16.50 22.75
C PHE A 278 -17.52 -16.35 21.96
N ARG A 279 -17.00 -17.46 21.45
CA ARG A 279 -15.92 -17.50 20.46
C ARG A 279 -15.98 -18.79 19.66
N LEU A 280 -15.42 -18.76 18.46
CA LEU A 280 -15.24 -19.91 17.60
C LEU A 280 -13.75 -20.25 17.50
N ASP A 281 -13.30 -21.26 18.25
CA ASP A 281 -11.94 -21.77 18.14
C ASP A 281 -11.71 -22.23 16.69
N GLY A 282 -10.62 -21.77 16.06
CA GLY A 282 -10.33 -21.94 14.64
C GLY A 282 -10.64 -20.70 13.79
N ARG A 283 -11.35 -19.71 14.34
CA ARG A 283 -11.64 -18.41 13.71
C ARG A 283 -11.32 -17.21 14.59
N ASP A 284 -11.72 -17.24 15.85
CA ASP A 284 -11.59 -16.12 16.79
C ASP A 284 -10.38 -16.30 17.72
N GLU A 285 -9.62 -15.22 17.95
CA GLU A 285 -8.51 -15.21 18.91
C GLU A 285 -8.95 -14.81 20.34
N ARG A 286 -10.07 -14.08 20.47
CA ARG A 286 -10.57 -13.51 21.74
C ARG A 286 -12.07 -13.75 21.87
N TRP A 287 -12.59 -13.62 23.09
CA TRP A 287 -14.02 -13.68 23.36
C TRP A 287 -14.74 -12.44 22.81
N THR A 288 -15.89 -12.64 22.19
CA THR A 288 -16.83 -11.58 21.80
C THR A 288 -17.87 -11.41 22.91
N GLU A 289 -17.92 -10.21 23.49
CA GLU A 289 -18.94 -9.84 24.49
C GLU A 289 -20.27 -9.57 23.78
N ALA A 290 -21.27 -10.42 24.03
CA ALA A 290 -22.58 -10.38 23.35
C ALA A 290 -23.67 -9.68 24.19
N GLY A 291 -23.38 -9.33 25.45
CA GLY A 291 -24.38 -8.74 26.33
C GLY A 291 -25.60 -9.65 26.47
N SER A 292 -26.80 -9.13 26.28
CA SER A 292 -28.04 -9.92 26.35
C SER A 292 -28.34 -10.74 25.08
N ARG A 293 -27.54 -10.59 24.00
CA ARG A 293 -27.78 -11.30 22.72
C ARG A 293 -27.58 -12.81 22.88
N ARG A 294 -28.48 -13.57 22.28
CA ARG A 294 -28.61 -15.05 22.38
C ARG A 294 -28.27 -15.80 21.09
N GLU A 295 -27.67 -15.10 20.15
CA GLU A 295 -27.35 -15.58 18.81
C GLU A 295 -25.93 -15.13 18.41
N ALA A 296 -25.23 -16.01 17.70
CA ALA A 296 -23.95 -15.75 17.07
C ALA A 296 -24.00 -16.15 15.59
N PHE A 297 -23.49 -15.27 14.74
CA PHE A 297 -23.44 -15.47 13.30
C PHE A 297 -21.99 -15.51 12.83
N TYR A 298 -21.66 -16.52 12.03
CA TYR A 298 -20.41 -16.61 11.29
C TYR A 298 -20.70 -16.80 9.82
N THR A 299 -19.85 -16.23 8.97
CA THR A 299 -19.91 -16.42 7.52
C THR A 299 -18.55 -16.81 6.96
N ASP A 300 -18.56 -17.45 5.79
CA ASP A 300 -17.38 -17.74 4.98
C ASP A 300 -16.22 -18.42 5.74
N LEU A 301 -16.56 -19.42 6.55
CA LEU A 301 -15.56 -20.20 7.27
C LEU A 301 -14.70 -21.00 6.28
N ALA A 302 -13.38 -21.01 6.50
CA ALA A 302 -12.48 -21.85 5.73
C ALA A 302 -12.72 -23.35 6.05
N PRO A 303 -12.36 -24.29 5.16
CA PRO A 303 -12.40 -25.70 5.51
C PRO A 303 -11.49 -26.01 6.72
N GLY A 304 -12.04 -26.69 7.73
CA GLY A 304 -11.32 -26.89 8.99
C GLY A 304 -12.17 -27.51 10.09
N ASP A 305 -11.54 -27.68 11.25
CA ASP A 305 -12.16 -28.12 12.49
C ASP A 305 -12.44 -26.90 13.38
N TYR A 306 -13.68 -26.77 13.83
CA TYR A 306 -14.14 -25.64 14.63
C TYR A 306 -14.75 -26.10 15.95
N THR A 307 -14.56 -25.30 17.00
CA THR A 307 -15.27 -25.46 18.28
C THR A 307 -15.89 -24.14 18.68
N PHE A 308 -17.21 -24.04 18.55
CA PHE A 308 -17.95 -22.91 19.12
C PHE A 308 -18.03 -23.08 20.63
N ARG A 309 -17.78 -22.00 21.37
CA ARG A 309 -17.85 -21.93 22.82
C ARG A 309 -18.69 -20.74 23.23
N VAL A 310 -19.57 -20.93 24.19
CA VAL A 310 -20.34 -19.84 24.79
C VAL A 310 -20.37 -19.99 26.30
N GLN A 311 -20.29 -18.85 26.98
CA GLN A 311 -20.43 -18.72 28.42
C GLN A 311 -21.54 -17.71 28.73
N ALA A 312 -22.16 -17.88 29.89
CA ALA A 312 -23.16 -16.96 30.41
C ALA A 312 -22.76 -16.45 31.79
N ALA A 313 -23.04 -15.17 32.08
CA ALA A 313 -22.92 -14.57 33.39
C ALA A 313 -24.29 -14.17 33.92
N ASN A 314 -24.50 -14.31 35.22
CA ASN A 314 -25.71 -13.83 35.88
C ASN A 314 -25.70 -12.29 36.04
N ASN A 315 -26.74 -11.77 36.71
CA ASN A 315 -26.91 -10.34 36.99
C ASN A 315 -25.75 -9.72 37.77
N ASP A 316 -25.05 -10.50 38.60
CA ASP A 316 -23.91 -10.04 39.40
C ASP A 316 -22.55 -10.32 38.74
N GLY A 317 -22.55 -10.78 37.47
CA GLY A 317 -21.32 -10.98 36.70
C GLY A 317 -20.56 -12.27 37.00
N VAL A 318 -21.18 -13.23 37.69
CA VAL A 318 -20.60 -14.56 37.91
C VAL A 318 -20.79 -15.40 36.66
N TRP A 319 -19.69 -15.73 35.99
CA TRP A 319 -19.64 -16.52 34.76
C TRP A 319 -19.79 -18.02 35.01
N SER A 320 -20.41 -18.72 34.05
CA SER A 320 -20.53 -20.17 34.00
C SER A 320 -19.16 -20.85 34.15
N GLU A 321 -19.08 -21.86 35.02
CA GLU A 321 -17.84 -22.63 35.27
C GLU A 321 -17.40 -23.44 34.04
N THR A 322 -18.37 -23.89 33.23
CA THR A 322 -18.14 -24.69 32.03
C THR A 322 -18.75 -24.01 30.81
N ASP A 323 -18.02 -24.08 29.69
CA ASP A 323 -18.50 -23.61 28.39
C ASP A 323 -19.54 -24.58 27.84
N ALA A 324 -20.62 -24.08 27.23
CA ALA A 324 -21.37 -24.88 26.27
C ALA A 324 -20.60 -24.90 24.95
N THR A 325 -20.40 -26.09 24.38
CA THR A 325 -19.57 -26.24 23.18
C THR A 325 -20.24 -27.06 22.10
N VAL A 326 -20.07 -26.65 20.84
CA VAL A 326 -20.42 -27.44 19.66
C VAL A 326 -19.19 -27.56 18.77
N ARG A 327 -18.84 -28.81 18.40
CA ARG A 327 -17.71 -29.11 17.52
C ARG A 327 -18.23 -29.53 16.16
N PHE A 328 -17.69 -28.93 15.11
CA PHE A 328 -18.04 -29.29 13.73
C PHE A 328 -16.82 -29.20 12.81
N ARG A 329 -16.84 -29.98 11.73
CA ARG A 329 -15.82 -29.97 10.68
C ARG A 329 -16.43 -29.51 9.36
N LEU A 330 -15.88 -28.47 8.77
CA LEU A 330 -16.24 -28.03 7.41
C LEU A 330 -15.33 -28.69 6.40
N LYS A 331 -15.89 -29.52 5.51
CA LYS A 331 -15.11 -30.22 4.48
C LYS A 331 -14.58 -29.26 3.41
N PRO A 332 -13.36 -29.47 2.89
CA PRO A 332 -12.87 -28.72 1.73
C PRO A 332 -13.60 -29.14 0.47
N HIS A 333 -13.74 -28.22 -0.49
CA HIS A 333 -14.16 -28.57 -1.84
C HIS A 333 -13.15 -29.54 -2.46
N PHE A 334 -13.59 -30.34 -3.44
CA PHE A 334 -12.71 -31.35 -4.05
C PHE A 334 -11.43 -30.72 -4.63
N TRP A 335 -11.50 -29.50 -5.18
CA TRP A 335 -10.34 -28.81 -5.74
C TRP A 335 -9.39 -28.20 -4.69
N GLN A 336 -9.85 -28.07 -3.44
CA GLN A 336 -9.04 -27.62 -2.31
C GLN A 336 -8.29 -28.78 -1.64
N THR A 337 -8.50 -30.02 -2.10
CA THR A 337 -7.81 -31.19 -1.54
C THR A 337 -6.37 -31.30 -2.06
N GLY A 338 -5.46 -31.74 -1.19
CA GLY A 338 -4.04 -31.87 -1.54
C GLY A 338 -3.76 -32.83 -2.70
N TRP A 339 -4.54 -33.92 -2.84
CA TRP A 339 -4.37 -34.86 -3.93
C TRP A 339 -4.83 -34.27 -5.28
N PHE A 340 -5.88 -33.45 -5.30
CA PHE A 340 -6.33 -32.79 -6.51
C PHE A 340 -5.29 -31.76 -6.97
N LEU A 341 -4.75 -30.98 -6.03
CA LEU A 341 -3.63 -30.08 -6.32
C LEU A 341 -2.41 -30.84 -6.84
N ALA A 342 -2.07 -31.99 -6.23
CA ALA A 342 -1.01 -32.86 -6.74
C ALA A 342 -1.30 -33.38 -8.15
N LEU A 343 -2.56 -33.73 -8.46
CA LEU A 343 -2.98 -34.14 -9.79
C LEU A 343 -2.87 -32.99 -10.81
N CYS A 344 -3.23 -31.76 -10.43
CA CYS A 344 -3.03 -30.57 -11.27
C CYS A 344 -1.55 -30.33 -11.56
N VAL A 345 -0.67 -30.49 -10.56
CA VAL A 345 0.78 -30.40 -10.74
C VAL A 345 1.28 -31.51 -11.67
N LEU A 346 0.84 -32.75 -11.47
CA LEU A 346 1.20 -33.88 -12.34
C LEU A 346 0.70 -33.69 -13.78
N ALA A 347 -0.51 -33.15 -13.96
CA ALA A 347 -1.05 -32.82 -15.28
C ALA A 347 -0.23 -31.71 -15.96
N ALA A 348 0.17 -30.67 -15.23
CA ALA A 348 1.03 -29.61 -15.74
C ALA A 348 2.42 -30.16 -16.16
N LEU A 349 3.02 -31.03 -15.32
CA LEU A 349 4.27 -31.72 -15.66
C LEU A 349 4.12 -32.64 -16.86
N GLY A 350 3.00 -33.37 -16.95
CA GLY A 350 2.67 -34.24 -18.08
C GLY A 350 2.48 -33.46 -19.38
N LEU A 351 1.83 -32.29 -19.33
CA LEU A 351 1.69 -31.38 -20.48
C LEU A 351 3.04 -30.81 -20.90
N ALA A 352 3.88 -30.38 -19.95
CA ALA A 352 5.23 -29.91 -20.24
C ALA A 352 6.08 -31.03 -20.87
N PHE A 353 5.99 -32.26 -20.34
CA PHE A 353 6.66 -33.43 -20.91
C PHE A 353 6.11 -33.80 -22.29
N GLY A 354 4.80 -33.74 -22.48
CA GLY A 354 4.15 -33.96 -23.77
C GLY A 354 4.59 -32.94 -24.82
N ALA A 355 4.64 -31.66 -24.45
CA ALA A 355 5.16 -30.59 -25.30
C ALA A 355 6.64 -30.81 -25.65
N TYR A 356 7.46 -31.24 -24.68
CA TYR A 356 8.85 -31.63 -24.90
C TYR A 356 8.99 -32.83 -25.86
N ARG A 357 8.16 -33.86 -25.69
CA ARG A 357 8.12 -35.04 -26.58
C ARG A 357 7.65 -34.70 -27.99
N LEU A 358 6.64 -33.84 -28.13
CA LEU A 358 6.18 -33.34 -29.43
C LEU A 358 7.24 -32.49 -30.12
N ARG A 359 7.93 -31.62 -29.38
CA ARG A 359 9.05 -30.82 -29.90
C ARG A 359 10.19 -31.72 -30.40
N THR A 360 10.60 -32.69 -29.61
CA THR A 360 11.67 -33.64 -29.99
C THR A 360 11.24 -34.55 -31.15
N ALA A 361 9.99 -34.99 -31.21
CA ALA A 361 9.46 -35.74 -32.35
C ALA A 361 9.38 -34.90 -33.63
N ARG A 362 8.98 -33.62 -33.54
CA ARG A 362 9.00 -32.68 -34.69
C ARG A 362 10.43 -32.43 -35.19
N LEU A 363 11.39 -32.32 -34.28
CA LEU A 363 12.80 -32.18 -34.64
C LEU A 363 13.33 -33.43 -35.33
N ARG A 364 13.00 -34.62 -34.83
CA ARG A 364 13.40 -35.90 -35.47
C ARG A 364 12.72 -36.13 -36.81
N ALA A 365 11.43 -35.79 -36.94
CA ALA A 365 10.70 -35.89 -38.20
C ALA A 365 11.32 -34.96 -39.26
N ARG A 366 11.69 -33.73 -38.88
CA ARG A 366 12.45 -32.83 -39.75
C ARG A 366 13.82 -33.39 -40.11
N SER A 367 14.55 -33.99 -39.16
CA SER A 367 15.84 -34.62 -39.43
C SER A 367 15.74 -35.75 -40.46
N VAL A 368 14.71 -36.60 -40.35
CA VAL A 368 14.47 -37.70 -41.31
C VAL A 368 13.99 -37.17 -42.66
N GLU A 369 13.18 -36.11 -42.68
CA GLU A 369 12.78 -35.42 -43.91
C GLU A 369 14.00 -34.79 -44.61
N LEU A 370 14.88 -34.13 -43.85
CA LEU A 370 16.14 -33.56 -44.34
C LEU A 370 17.10 -34.64 -44.83
N GLU A 371 17.26 -35.75 -44.11
CA GLU A 371 18.06 -36.90 -44.55
C GLU A 371 17.48 -37.54 -45.82
N GLY A 372 16.16 -37.69 -45.92
CA GLY A 372 15.48 -38.16 -47.13
C GLY A 372 15.65 -37.21 -48.32
N LEU A 373 15.67 -35.89 -48.06
CA LEU A 373 15.93 -34.87 -49.07
C LEU A 373 17.39 -34.87 -49.54
N VAL A 374 18.32 -35.08 -48.60
CA VAL A 374 19.76 -35.19 -48.87
C VAL A 374 20.08 -36.48 -49.63
N ASP A 375 19.42 -37.60 -49.31
CA ASP A 375 19.55 -38.88 -50.04
C ASP A 375 18.94 -38.84 -51.44
N ALA A 376 17.80 -38.16 -51.59
CA ALA A 376 17.20 -37.91 -52.91
C ALA A 376 18.10 -37.00 -53.74
N ARG A 377 18.64 -35.92 -53.14
CA ARG A 377 19.56 -35.01 -53.83
C ARG A 377 20.92 -35.62 -54.11
N THR A 378 21.45 -36.50 -53.27
CA THR A 378 22.73 -37.19 -53.56
C THR A 378 22.58 -38.23 -54.67
N ARG A 379 21.41 -38.85 -54.86
CA ARG A 379 21.13 -39.69 -56.04
C ARG A 379 20.93 -38.87 -57.31
N GLU A 380 20.22 -37.75 -57.23
CA GLU A 380 20.05 -36.80 -58.34
C GLU A 380 21.41 -36.19 -58.74
N LEU A 381 22.27 -35.83 -57.77
CA LEU A 381 23.64 -35.39 -58.01
C LEU A 381 24.57 -36.51 -58.53
N ALA A 382 24.35 -37.78 -58.18
CA ALA A 382 25.14 -38.89 -58.71
C ALA A 382 24.79 -39.21 -60.17
N GLU A 383 23.52 -39.07 -60.55
CA GLU A 383 23.06 -39.17 -61.95
C GLU A 383 23.51 -37.95 -62.78
N GLU A 384 23.41 -36.73 -62.26
CA GLU A 384 23.99 -35.53 -62.90
C GLU A 384 25.52 -35.63 -63.03
N LYS A 385 26.21 -36.18 -62.02
CA LYS A 385 27.67 -36.35 -62.06
C LYS A 385 28.13 -37.37 -63.10
N ALA A 386 27.42 -38.49 -63.27
CA ALA A 386 27.73 -39.46 -64.32
C ALA A 386 27.50 -38.90 -65.74
N GLN A 387 26.52 -37.99 -65.89
CA GLN A 387 26.26 -37.28 -67.14
C GLN A 387 27.31 -36.19 -67.43
N VAL A 388 27.83 -35.52 -66.38
CA VAL A 388 28.95 -34.56 -66.46
C VAL A 388 30.28 -35.25 -66.78
N GLU A 389 30.54 -36.46 -66.29
CA GLU A 389 31.77 -37.21 -66.58
C GLU A 389 31.82 -37.73 -68.04
N TRP A 390 30.68 -38.11 -68.63
CA TRP A 390 30.57 -38.45 -70.05
C TRP A 390 30.77 -37.22 -70.96
N LEU A 391 30.13 -36.09 -70.65
CA LEU A 391 30.32 -34.82 -71.40
C LEU A 391 31.75 -34.28 -71.30
N ASN A 392 32.46 -34.48 -70.18
CA ASN A 392 33.85 -34.06 -70.00
C ASN A 392 34.84 -34.83 -70.90
N SER A 393 34.55 -36.10 -71.21
CA SER A 393 35.40 -36.91 -72.11
C SER A 393 35.30 -36.46 -73.58
N GLU A 394 34.15 -35.90 -73.98
CA GLU A 394 33.90 -35.40 -75.33
C GLU A 394 34.38 -33.94 -75.50
N LEU A 395 34.32 -33.14 -74.42
CA LEU A 395 34.90 -31.79 -74.33
C LEU A 395 36.44 -31.75 -74.35
N SER A 396 37.11 -32.85 -73.96
CA SER A 396 38.58 -32.94 -74.00
C SER A 396 39.15 -33.01 -75.43
N ASN A 397 38.40 -33.61 -76.39
CA ASN A 397 38.79 -33.66 -77.81
C ASN A 397 38.46 -32.37 -78.59
N LEU A 398 37.50 -31.56 -78.13
CA LEU A 398 37.10 -30.31 -78.79
C LEU A 398 37.93 -29.08 -78.33
N ASN A 399 38.51 -29.16 -77.12
CA ASN A 399 39.33 -28.09 -76.52
C ASN A 399 40.72 -27.93 -77.13
N ALA A 400 41.22 -28.89 -77.92
CA ALA A 400 42.45 -28.69 -78.71
C ALA A 400 42.26 -27.71 -79.89
N THR A 401 41.01 -27.41 -80.29
CA THR A 401 40.70 -26.63 -81.49
C THR A 401 40.17 -25.22 -81.20
N LEU A 402 39.86 -24.89 -79.94
CA LEU A 402 39.30 -23.59 -79.55
C LEU A 402 40.25 -22.72 -78.70
N GLN A 403 41.46 -23.21 -78.43
CA GLN A 403 42.53 -22.44 -77.76
C GLN A 403 43.05 -21.24 -78.57
N ASP A 404 42.78 -21.19 -79.88
CA ASP A 404 43.18 -20.04 -80.71
C ASP A 404 42.13 -18.92 -80.78
N LYS A 405 40.91 -19.09 -80.26
CA LYS A 405 39.81 -18.14 -80.54
C LYS A 405 39.26 -17.34 -79.35
N VAL A 406 39.68 -17.64 -78.12
CA VAL A 406 39.17 -16.91 -76.92
C VAL A 406 40.23 -16.01 -76.27
N ARG A 407 41.46 -16.02 -76.79
CA ARG A 407 42.50 -15.03 -76.48
C ARG A 407 42.10 -13.59 -76.88
N GLU A 408 40.98 -13.41 -77.60
CA GLU A 408 40.57 -12.10 -78.15
C GLU A 408 39.33 -11.47 -77.48
N GLN A 409 38.50 -12.19 -76.71
CA GLN A 409 37.25 -11.62 -76.13
C GLN A 409 37.22 -11.42 -74.62
N LEU A 410 38.25 -11.87 -73.87
CA LEU A 410 38.32 -11.71 -72.41
C LEU A 410 39.03 -10.43 -71.95
N SER A 411 39.18 -9.43 -72.85
CA SER A 411 39.54 -8.05 -72.48
C SER A 411 38.32 -7.13 -72.27
N GLU A 412 37.08 -7.61 -72.49
CA GLU A 412 35.88 -6.75 -72.40
C GLU A 412 34.89 -7.05 -71.25
N ILE A 413 34.96 -8.21 -70.56
CA ILE A 413 34.00 -8.55 -69.47
C ILE A 413 34.70 -8.68 -68.11
N VAL A 414 35.62 -7.76 -67.83
CA VAL A 414 36.01 -7.40 -66.44
C VAL A 414 35.40 -6.05 -66.06
N ARG A 415 34.70 -5.38 -66.99
CA ARG A 415 33.97 -4.14 -66.71
C ARG A 415 32.49 -4.43 -66.44
N GLY A 416 32.20 -4.80 -65.20
CA GLY A 416 30.89 -4.54 -64.60
C GLY A 416 30.09 -5.78 -64.19
N SER A 417 30.23 -6.20 -62.94
CA SER A 417 29.12 -6.81 -62.20
C SER A 417 29.34 -6.64 -60.69
N ARG A 418 28.21 -6.48 -60.00
CA ARG A 418 28.04 -5.79 -58.71
C ARG A 418 28.46 -6.63 -57.49
N LEU A 419 29.57 -7.35 -57.55
CA LEU A 419 30.01 -8.22 -56.44
C LEU A 419 30.72 -7.47 -55.29
N ARG A 420 31.08 -6.19 -55.47
CA ARG A 420 31.59 -5.34 -54.38
C ARG A 420 30.54 -4.93 -53.34
N LYS A 421 29.25 -5.05 -53.65
CA LYS A 421 28.19 -4.41 -52.83
C LYS A 421 27.73 -5.20 -51.60
N TYR A 422 28.11 -6.46 -51.50
CA TYR A 422 27.59 -7.38 -50.47
C TYR A 422 28.67 -8.00 -49.60
N PHE A 423 29.94 -7.70 -49.85
CA PHE A 423 31.06 -8.28 -49.12
C PHE A 423 32.17 -7.24 -48.90
N PRO A 424 32.75 -7.14 -47.70
CA PRO A 424 33.89 -6.27 -47.43
C PRO A 424 35.06 -6.55 -48.39
N LYS A 425 35.79 -5.51 -48.79
CA LYS A 425 36.89 -5.55 -49.79
C LYS A 425 37.85 -6.74 -49.61
N LYS A 426 38.17 -7.09 -48.37
CA LYS A 426 39.03 -8.22 -48.00
C LYS A 426 38.51 -9.62 -48.33
N VAL A 427 37.20 -9.81 -48.40
CA VAL A 427 36.61 -11.12 -48.75
C VAL A 427 36.68 -11.33 -50.26
N VAL A 428 36.48 -10.27 -51.04
CA VAL A 428 36.57 -10.30 -52.51
C VAL A 428 38.02 -10.52 -52.96
N ASP A 429 38.99 -9.82 -52.36
CA ASP A 429 40.41 -9.96 -52.69
C ASP A 429 40.99 -11.32 -52.27
N LYS A 430 40.42 -11.97 -51.24
CA LYS A 430 40.83 -13.31 -50.77
C LYS A 430 40.24 -14.46 -51.57
N ILE A 431 39.00 -14.33 -52.07
CA ILE A 431 38.38 -15.31 -52.98
C ILE A 431 39.12 -15.33 -54.33
N LEU A 432 39.63 -14.17 -54.78
CA LEU A 432 40.41 -14.07 -56.02
C LEU A 432 41.82 -14.69 -55.93
N ASN A 433 42.36 -14.90 -54.72
CA ASN A 433 43.76 -15.33 -54.50
C ASN A 433 43.92 -16.78 -53.96
N GLN A 434 42.85 -17.57 -53.82
CA GLN A 434 42.88 -19.00 -53.44
C GLN A 434 43.83 -19.36 -52.28
N GLU A 435 43.55 -18.88 -51.07
CA GLU A 435 44.12 -19.46 -49.83
C GLU A 435 43.03 -20.18 -49.04
N GLU A 436 43.21 -21.49 -48.81
CA GLU A 436 42.31 -22.37 -48.07
C GLU A 436 42.45 -22.21 -46.54
N ASP A 437 41.32 -22.45 -45.87
CA ASP A 437 41.05 -22.39 -44.44
C ASP A 437 41.03 -21.02 -43.75
N VAL A 438 39.84 -20.65 -43.25
CA VAL A 438 39.71 -19.63 -42.21
C VAL A 438 38.83 -20.15 -41.07
N THR A 439 39.46 -20.74 -40.06
CA THR A 439 38.95 -20.62 -38.68
C THR A 439 39.18 -19.18 -38.22
N VAL A 440 38.13 -18.36 -38.17
CA VAL A 440 38.25 -16.97 -37.69
C VAL A 440 38.31 -16.99 -36.16
N ALA A 441 39.52 -16.91 -35.61
CA ALA A 441 39.72 -16.64 -34.20
C ALA A 441 39.38 -15.17 -33.90
N SER A 442 38.64 -14.92 -32.83
CA SER A 442 38.41 -13.57 -32.31
C SER A 442 39.74 -12.94 -31.90
N GLU A 443 40.09 -11.77 -32.45
CA GLU A 443 41.38 -11.11 -32.21
C GLU A 443 41.18 -9.78 -31.49
N ARG A 444 42.04 -9.48 -30.52
CA ARG A 444 42.03 -8.17 -29.85
C ARG A 444 42.72 -7.14 -30.73
N ARG A 445 41.98 -6.13 -31.18
CA ARG A 445 42.46 -5.05 -32.05
C ARG A 445 42.09 -3.68 -31.50
N ARG A 446 42.94 -2.69 -31.76
CA ARG A 446 42.63 -1.29 -31.52
C ARG A 446 41.88 -0.72 -32.72
N VAL A 447 40.63 -0.32 -32.51
CA VAL A 447 39.74 0.18 -33.57
C VAL A 447 39.08 1.49 -33.15
N THR A 448 38.84 2.37 -34.11
CA THR A 448 37.97 3.54 -33.92
C THR A 448 36.54 3.15 -34.22
N ILE A 449 35.67 3.39 -33.25
CA ILE A 449 34.26 3.01 -33.25
C ILE A 449 33.44 4.28 -33.42
N VAL A 450 32.52 4.26 -34.36
CA VAL A 450 31.59 5.35 -34.64
C VAL A 450 30.17 4.84 -34.47
N PHE A 451 29.39 5.54 -33.67
CA PHE A 451 27.94 5.37 -33.60
C PHE A 451 27.27 6.60 -34.17
N SER A 452 26.20 6.38 -34.92
CA SER A 452 25.30 7.46 -35.29
C SER A 452 23.85 7.07 -35.11
N ASP A 453 23.00 8.05 -34.81
CA ASP A 453 21.57 7.87 -34.53
C ASP A 453 20.77 9.07 -35.03
N LEU A 454 19.52 8.86 -35.46
CA LEU A 454 18.65 9.93 -35.95
C LEU A 454 17.80 10.51 -34.81
N ALA A 455 18.25 11.63 -34.26
CA ALA A 455 17.50 12.39 -33.27
C ALA A 455 16.17 12.90 -33.86
N GLY A 456 15.05 12.41 -33.31
CA GLY A 456 13.69 12.72 -33.76
C GLY A 456 13.02 11.62 -34.59
N PHE A 457 13.70 10.51 -34.88
CA PHE A 457 13.16 9.43 -35.70
C PHE A 457 11.97 8.71 -35.06
N THR A 458 11.94 8.52 -33.74
CA THR A 458 10.79 7.90 -33.06
C THR A 458 9.51 8.68 -33.31
N SER A 459 9.54 10.00 -33.11
CA SER A 459 8.39 10.88 -33.39
C SER A 459 8.00 10.88 -34.87
N LEU A 460 8.97 10.79 -35.78
CA LEU A 460 8.73 10.65 -37.22
C LEU A 460 8.02 9.32 -37.55
N SER A 461 8.46 8.22 -36.92
CA SER A 461 7.93 6.88 -37.16
C SER A 461 6.50 6.70 -36.65
N GLU A 462 6.10 7.45 -35.62
CA GLU A 462 4.72 7.48 -35.12
C GLU A 462 3.81 8.38 -35.96
N ALA A 463 4.36 9.41 -36.60
CA ALA A 463 3.61 10.39 -37.37
C ALA A 463 3.35 9.98 -38.83
N MET A 464 3.98 8.91 -39.32
CA MET A 464 3.97 8.53 -40.73
C MET A 464 3.60 7.05 -40.96
N PRO A 465 3.02 6.70 -42.12
CA PRO A 465 2.79 5.31 -42.51
C PRO A 465 4.11 4.51 -42.61
N PRO A 466 4.12 3.21 -42.24
CA PRO A 466 5.34 2.39 -42.22
C PRO A 466 6.09 2.33 -43.56
N GLU A 467 5.39 2.35 -44.69
CA GLU A 467 5.99 2.32 -46.03
C GLU A 467 6.78 3.61 -46.32
N ALA A 468 6.27 4.76 -45.86
CA ALA A 468 6.91 6.05 -46.03
C ALA A 468 8.13 6.19 -45.11
N VAL A 469 8.03 5.70 -43.87
CA VAL A 469 9.16 5.61 -42.93
C VAL A 469 10.26 4.72 -43.51
N THR A 470 9.88 3.57 -44.08
CA THR A 470 10.82 2.62 -44.71
C THR A 470 11.51 3.23 -45.93
N ALA A 471 10.79 3.95 -46.78
CA ALA A 471 11.37 4.63 -47.93
C ALA A 471 12.39 5.71 -47.52
N LEU A 472 12.06 6.52 -46.50
CA LEU A 472 12.95 7.57 -45.98
C LEU A 472 14.19 6.97 -45.32
N LEU A 473 14.01 5.93 -44.49
CA LEU A 473 15.13 5.25 -43.85
C LEU A 473 16.05 4.61 -44.90
N ASN A 474 15.51 4.02 -45.97
CA ASN A 474 16.32 3.49 -47.07
C ASN A 474 17.09 4.59 -47.82
N GLU A 475 16.49 5.77 -48.08
CA GLU A 475 17.20 6.90 -48.69
C GLU A 475 18.38 7.37 -47.80
N TYR A 476 18.15 7.50 -46.50
CA TYR A 476 19.18 7.83 -45.51
C TYR A 476 20.29 6.79 -45.49
N LEU A 477 19.96 5.51 -45.28
CA LEU A 477 20.94 4.44 -45.14
C LEU A 477 21.77 4.28 -46.41
N ASN A 478 21.17 4.45 -47.59
CA ASN A 478 21.92 4.39 -48.86
C ASN A 478 23.03 5.45 -48.94
N VAL A 479 22.76 6.68 -48.47
CA VAL A 479 23.76 7.76 -48.46
C VAL A 479 24.81 7.51 -47.38
N MET A 480 24.39 7.13 -46.17
CA MET A 480 25.30 6.91 -45.05
C MET A 480 26.23 5.73 -45.27
N VAL A 481 25.73 4.61 -45.81
CA VAL A 481 26.57 3.43 -46.13
C VAL A 481 27.58 3.74 -47.24
N ALA A 482 27.22 4.56 -48.23
CA ALA A 482 28.18 5.00 -49.25
C ALA A 482 29.34 5.79 -48.63
N LEU A 483 29.05 6.71 -47.70
CA LEU A 483 30.08 7.46 -46.97
C LEU A 483 30.96 6.55 -46.09
N VAL A 484 30.39 5.50 -45.49
CA VAL A 484 31.18 4.51 -44.76
C VAL A 484 32.23 3.85 -45.65
N ASP A 485 31.82 3.41 -46.86
CA ASP A 485 32.74 2.79 -47.83
C ASP A 485 33.78 3.79 -48.36
N ASP A 486 33.37 5.02 -48.69
CA ASP A 486 34.24 6.08 -49.22
C ASP A 486 35.38 6.45 -48.26
N HIS A 487 35.11 6.42 -46.95
CA HIS A 487 36.12 6.71 -45.92
C HIS A 487 36.91 5.47 -45.48
N GLY A 488 36.55 4.27 -45.95
CA GLY A 488 37.21 3.01 -45.61
C GLY A 488 36.81 2.45 -44.24
N GLY A 489 35.61 2.79 -43.77
CA GLY A 489 35.00 2.21 -42.58
C GLY A 489 34.36 0.85 -42.89
N THR A 490 34.32 -0.04 -41.91
CA THR A 490 33.56 -1.29 -41.98
C THR A 490 32.22 -1.09 -41.28
N LEU A 491 31.11 -1.17 -42.01
CA LEU A 491 29.78 -1.19 -41.41
C LEU A 491 29.62 -2.49 -40.61
N ASP A 492 29.39 -2.36 -39.31
CA ASP A 492 29.20 -3.50 -38.42
C ASP A 492 27.74 -3.97 -38.44
N LYS A 493 26.81 -3.09 -38.04
CA LYS A 493 25.37 -3.37 -38.07
C LYS A 493 24.53 -2.10 -38.10
N PHE A 494 23.26 -2.27 -38.51
CA PHE A 494 22.20 -1.29 -38.35
C PHE A 494 21.54 -1.43 -36.98
N MET A 495 21.25 -0.30 -36.32
CA MET A 495 20.63 -0.25 -35.00
C MET A 495 19.36 0.59 -35.07
N GLY A 496 18.29 0.02 -35.63
CA GLY A 496 17.07 0.77 -35.91
C GLY A 496 17.32 1.84 -36.97
N ASP A 497 17.38 3.09 -36.53
CA ASP A 497 17.65 4.30 -37.32
C ASP A 497 19.10 4.77 -37.27
N GLY A 498 19.94 4.08 -36.50
CA GLY A 498 21.38 4.33 -36.39
C GLY A 498 22.26 3.29 -37.08
N ILE A 499 23.56 3.60 -37.18
CA ILE A 499 24.59 2.68 -37.67
C ILE A 499 25.80 2.62 -36.74
N MET A 500 26.44 1.46 -36.69
CA MET A 500 27.74 1.26 -36.05
C MET A 500 28.81 0.98 -37.10
N VAL A 501 29.92 1.71 -37.04
CA VAL A 501 31.01 1.64 -38.01
C VAL A 501 32.34 1.45 -37.28
N LEU A 502 33.20 0.61 -37.84
CA LEU A 502 34.51 0.29 -37.29
C LEU A 502 35.63 0.61 -38.28
N PHE A 503 36.62 1.38 -37.84
CA PHE A 503 37.87 1.63 -38.58
C PHE A 503 38.99 0.82 -37.95
N GLY A 504 39.79 0.12 -38.78
CA GLY A 504 40.85 -0.78 -38.29
C GLY A 504 40.39 -2.21 -37.99
N ALA A 505 39.09 -2.53 -38.15
CA ALA A 505 38.53 -3.84 -37.84
C ALA A 505 38.78 -4.87 -38.96
N ALA A 506 38.27 -4.62 -40.17
CA ALA A 506 38.53 -5.47 -41.32
C ALA A 506 39.93 -5.21 -41.89
N ASP A 507 40.22 -3.96 -42.27
CA ASP A 507 41.51 -3.52 -42.83
C ASP A 507 42.42 -2.92 -41.74
N PRO A 508 43.69 -3.35 -41.58
CA PRO A 508 44.56 -2.84 -40.54
C PRO A 508 44.98 -1.42 -40.91
N MET A 509 44.70 -0.47 -40.03
CA MET A 509 44.99 0.94 -40.23
C MET A 509 45.74 1.47 -39.02
N ALA A 510 46.64 2.44 -39.22
CA ALA A 510 47.31 3.09 -38.10
C ALA A 510 46.28 3.81 -37.21
N PRO A 511 46.41 3.79 -35.87
CA PRO A 511 45.43 4.41 -34.97
C PRO A 511 45.11 5.89 -35.28
N GLN A 512 46.11 6.66 -35.72
CA GLN A 512 45.96 8.06 -36.15
C GLN A 512 45.07 8.16 -37.40
N GLU A 513 45.32 7.31 -38.39
CA GLU A 513 44.58 7.27 -39.65
C GLU A 513 43.12 6.85 -39.43
N GLN A 514 42.89 5.85 -38.57
CA GLN A 514 41.55 5.45 -38.17
C GLN A 514 40.75 6.62 -37.59
N ALA A 515 41.34 7.39 -36.68
CA ALA A 515 40.70 8.54 -36.06
C ALA A 515 40.41 9.67 -37.08
N GLN A 516 41.35 9.96 -37.98
CA GLN A 516 41.19 11.00 -39.01
C GLN A 516 40.08 10.65 -40.01
N ARG A 517 40.06 9.43 -40.53
CA ARG A 517 39.02 8.97 -41.47
C ARG A 517 37.65 8.90 -40.81
N ALA A 518 37.58 8.44 -39.56
CA ALA A 518 36.32 8.41 -38.81
C ALA A 518 35.76 9.82 -38.56
N LEU A 519 36.61 10.80 -38.23
CA LEU A 519 36.21 12.20 -38.08
C LEU A 519 35.77 12.82 -39.42
N ALA A 520 36.51 12.56 -40.50
CA ALA A 520 36.16 13.01 -41.85
C ALA A 520 34.76 12.49 -42.25
N MET A 521 34.54 11.18 -42.07
CA MET A 521 33.26 10.53 -42.30
C MET A 521 32.15 11.19 -41.46
N GLY A 522 32.35 11.37 -40.15
CA GLY A 522 31.35 12.00 -39.28
C GLY A 522 30.97 13.42 -39.72
N VAL A 523 31.95 14.23 -40.14
CA VAL A 523 31.70 15.58 -40.65
C VAL A 523 30.93 15.55 -41.97
N GLU A 524 31.29 14.65 -42.88
CA GLU A 524 30.59 14.51 -44.16
C GLU A 524 29.18 13.94 -44.01
N MET A 525 28.95 13.00 -43.09
CA MET A 525 27.63 12.49 -42.76
C MET A 525 26.70 13.61 -42.27
N GLN A 526 27.21 14.55 -41.48
CA GLN A 526 26.44 15.73 -41.05
C GLN A 526 26.11 16.68 -42.21
N ARG A 527 26.99 16.80 -43.21
CA ARG A 527 26.71 17.59 -44.43
C ARG A 527 25.70 16.89 -45.32
N ALA A 528 25.84 15.58 -45.50
CA ALA A 528 24.91 14.77 -46.28
C ALA A 528 23.51 14.76 -45.64
N MET A 529 23.42 14.68 -44.31
CA MET A 529 22.16 14.78 -43.59
C MET A 529 21.46 16.12 -43.83
N ARG A 530 22.20 17.24 -43.79
CA ARG A 530 21.63 18.56 -44.11
C ARG A 530 21.07 18.64 -45.54
N ARG A 531 21.71 17.99 -46.51
CA ARG A 531 21.22 17.92 -47.90
C ARG A 531 19.95 17.07 -48.00
N LEU A 532 19.95 15.88 -47.38
CA LEU A 532 18.78 15.01 -47.33
C LEU A 532 17.57 15.71 -46.68
N LEU A 533 17.79 16.43 -45.58
CA LEU A 533 16.73 17.21 -44.93
C LEU A 533 16.19 18.32 -45.82
N ALA A 534 17.03 19.00 -46.59
CA ALA A 534 16.60 20.01 -47.55
C ALA A 534 15.74 19.39 -48.66
N ASP A 535 16.16 18.24 -49.20
CA ASP A 535 15.45 17.51 -50.24
C ASP A 535 14.10 16.98 -49.72
N TRP A 536 14.06 16.41 -48.52
CA TRP A 536 12.82 15.94 -47.92
C TRP A 536 11.86 17.08 -47.58
N ARG A 537 12.36 18.23 -47.12
CA ARG A 537 11.54 19.44 -46.93
C ARG A 537 10.93 19.92 -48.24
N ALA A 538 11.70 19.90 -49.34
CA ALA A 538 11.18 20.24 -50.67
C ALA A 538 10.08 19.25 -51.13
N ARG A 539 10.11 18.00 -50.66
CA ARG A 539 9.07 16.97 -50.89
C ARG A 539 7.92 17.02 -49.87
N GLY A 540 7.87 18.04 -49.00
CA GLY A 540 6.77 18.28 -48.06
C GLY A 540 6.95 17.70 -46.65
N MET A 541 8.14 17.18 -46.32
CA MET A 541 8.43 16.66 -44.97
C MET A 541 8.85 17.81 -44.04
N ALA A 542 7.99 18.15 -43.07
CA ALA A 542 8.20 19.27 -42.15
C ALA A 542 8.73 18.86 -40.77
N HIS A 543 9.04 17.58 -40.54
CA HIS A 543 9.49 17.09 -39.24
C HIS A 543 10.98 17.42 -38.97
N PRO A 544 11.33 17.85 -37.75
CA PRO A 544 12.71 18.05 -37.36
C PRO A 544 13.38 16.68 -37.17
N LEU A 545 14.47 16.44 -37.89
CA LEU A 545 15.26 15.22 -37.82
C LEU A 545 16.72 15.63 -37.99
N ASP A 546 17.61 15.15 -37.12
CA ASP A 546 19.03 15.50 -37.14
C ASP A 546 19.88 14.28 -36.77
N LEU A 547 21.14 14.26 -37.21
CA LEU A 547 22.05 13.15 -36.92
C LEU A 547 22.87 13.45 -35.66
N ARG A 548 23.04 12.47 -34.78
CA ARG A 548 24.03 12.50 -33.70
C ARG A 548 25.15 11.53 -34.03
N ILE A 549 26.40 11.89 -33.74
CA ILE A 549 27.55 11.01 -34.00
C ILE A 549 28.50 11.03 -32.81
N GLY A 550 28.88 9.84 -32.33
CA GLY A 550 29.84 9.63 -31.25
C GLY A 550 31.05 8.81 -31.71
N LEU A 551 32.27 9.25 -31.34
CA LEU A 551 33.52 8.58 -31.73
C LEU A 551 34.42 8.27 -30.54
N HIS A 552 34.90 7.03 -30.48
CA HIS A 552 35.92 6.62 -29.53
C HIS A 552 36.83 5.53 -30.10
N GLN A 553 38.11 5.53 -29.70
CA GLN A 553 39.07 4.49 -30.08
C GLN A 553 39.48 3.70 -28.85
N ALA A 554 39.40 2.37 -28.94
CA ALA A 554 39.77 1.47 -27.86
C ALA A 554 40.26 0.11 -28.38
N ASP A 555 40.89 -0.66 -27.50
CA ASP A 555 41.07 -2.09 -27.75
C ASP A 555 39.75 -2.82 -27.54
N VAL A 556 39.32 -3.54 -28.55
CA VAL A 556 38.14 -4.39 -28.52
C VAL A 556 38.48 -5.74 -29.13
N THR A 557 37.67 -6.74 -28.84
CA THR A 557 37.78 -8.03 -29.52
C THR A 557 36.93 -7.97 -30.78
N VAL A 558 37.57 -8.11 -31.95
CA VAL A 558 36.93 -8.10 -33.26
C VAL A 558 36.98 -9.52 -33.83
N GLY A 559 35.87 -10.00 -34.37
CA GLY A 559 35.85 -11.28 -35.05
C GLY A 559 34.45 -11.75 -35.38
N ASN A 560 34.38 -12.96 -35.89
CA ASN A 560 33.14 -13.66 -36.18
C ASN A 560 32.58 -14.25 -34.88
N PHE A 561 31.48 -13.69 -34.39
CA PHE A 561 30.77 -14.15 -33.20
C PHE A 561 29.44 -14.77 -33.62
N GLY A 562 29.10 -15.95 -33.10
CA GLY A 562 27.86 -16.62 -33.46
C GLY A 562 27.90 -18.13 -33.25
N SER A 563 26.92 -18.80 -33.86
CA SER A 563 26.78 -20.26 -33.88
C SER A 563 26.94 -20.79 -35.30
N ASP A 564 26.96 -22.11 -35.47
CA ASP A 564 27.13 -22.75 -36.79
C ASP A 564 26.06 -22.32 -37.83
N GLU A 565 24.90 -21.82 -37.37
CA GLU A 565 23.79 -21.37 -38.22
C GLU A 565 23.81 -19.86 -38.54
N LEU A 566 24.51 -19.04 -37.74
CA LEU A 566 24.59 -17.59 -37.94
C LEU A 566 25.86 -17.02 -37.29
N VAL A 567 26.71 -16.43 -38.12
CA VAL A 567 27.98 -15.82 -37.72
C VAL A 567 27.99 -14.35 -38.13
N GLU A 568 28.17 -13.45 -37.17
CA GLU A 568 28.22 -12.00 -37.39
C GLU A 568 29.64 -11.50 -37.08
N PHE A 569 30.26 -10.80 -38.03
CA PHE A 569 31.53 -10.11 -37.77
C PHE A 569 31.23 -8.86 -36.96
N THR A 570 31.66 -8.81 -35.69
CA THR A 570 31.40 -7.64 -34.84
C THR A 570 32.51 -7.35 -33.84
N ALA A 571 32.45 -6.18 -33.19
CA ALA A 571 33.36 -5.76 -32.13
C ALA A 571 32.71 -5.79 -30.74
N ILE A 572 33.37 -6.40 -29.77
CA ILE A 572 32.91 -6.47 -28.37
C ILE A 572 33.98 -5.90 -27.44
N GLY A 573 33.59 -4.95 -26.59
CA GLY A 573 34.47 -4.41 -25.56
C GLY A 573 33.93 -3.16 -24.87
N ARG A 574 34.54 -2.78 -23.73
CA ARG A 574 34.14 -1.60 -22.96
C ARG A 574 34.16 -0.30 -23.78
N GLY A 575 35.08 -0.19 -24.75
CA GLY A 575 35.18 0.97 -25.64
C GLY A 575 33.99 1.17 -26.57
N VAL A 576 33.28 0.08 -26.94
CA VAL A 576 32.06 0.14 -27.76
C VAL A 576 30.97 0.90 -27.00
N ASN A 577 30.79 0.57 -25.71
CA ASN A 577 29.82 1.24 -24.85
C ASN A 577 30.12 2.74 -24.72
N LEU A 578 31.40 3.14 -24.64
CA LEU A 578 31.76 4.55 -24.55
C LEU A 578 31.43 5.32 -25.84
N ALA A 579 31.72 4.76 -27.03
CA ALA A 579 31.36 5.38 -28.30
C ALA A 579 29.84 5.61 -28.44
N ALA A 580 29.03 4.60 -28.07
CA ALA A 580 27.56 4.72 -28.08
C ALA A 580 27.06 5.80 -27.09
N ARG A 581 27.67 5.91 -25.90
CA ARG A 581 27.28 6.94 -24.93
C ARG A 581 27.66 8.35 -25.36
N LEU A 582 28.77 8.51 -26.07
CA LEU A 582 29.17 9.79 -26.67
C LEU A 582 28.22 10.20 -27.79
N GLU A 583 27.73 9.26 -28.60
CA GLU A 583 26.68 9.53 -29.59
C GLU A 583 25.44 10.07 -28.87
N SER A 584 24.94 9.34 -27.87
CA SER A 584 23.68 9.71 -27.21
C SER A 584 23.76 11.04 -26.46
N ALA A 585 24.97 11.42 -26.00
CA ALA A 585 25.25 12.70 -25.36
C ALA A 585 25.58 13.83 -26.36
N CYS A 586 25.72 13.52 -27.64
CA CYS A 586 25.97 14.50 -28.68
C CYS A 586 24.71 15.36 -28.93
N ALA A 587 24.90 16.66 -29.13
CA ALA A 587 23.80 17.53 -29.56
C ALA A 587 23.34 17.14 -30.98
N PRO A 588 22.04 17.20 -31.30
CA PRO A 588 21.54 16.95 -32.65
C PRO A 588 22.26 17.82 -33.70
N GLY A 589 22.70 17.21 -34.80
CA GLY A 589 23.50 17.84 -35.85
C GLY A 589 25.01 17.91 -35.56
N GLY A 590 25.45 17.31 -34.44
CA GLY A 590 26.84 17.38 -33.97
C GLY A 590 27.65 16.09 -34.17
N VAL A 591 28.96 16.23 -33.99
CA VAL A 591 29.91 15.11 -33.87
C VAL A 591 30.65 15.27 -32.56
N LEU A 592 30.64 14.25 -31.70
CA LEU A 592 31.27 14.27 -30.39
C LEU A 592 32.37 13.20 -30.29
N ALA A 593 33.60 13.63 -30.05
CA ALA A 593 34.77 12.77 -30.00
C ALA A 593 35.33 12.66 -28.58
N SER A 594 35.79 11.47 -28.19
CA SER A 594 36.56 11.27 -26.95
C SER A 594 37.92 11.98 -26.96
N GLY A 595 38.54 12.12 -25.79
CA GLY A 595 39.90 12.67 -25.64
C GLY A 595 40.96 11.88 -26.41
N GLU A 596 40.81 10.57 -26.53
CA GLU A 596 41.69 9.70 -27.32
C GLU A 596 41.65 10.10 -28.80
N ILE A 597 40.45 10.30 -29.37
CA ILE A 597 40.28 10.74 -30.76
C ILE A 597 40.88 12.14 -30.97
N ARG A 598 40.65 13.08 -30.04
CA ARG A 598 41.26 14.43 -30.08
C ARG A 598 42.80 14.35 -30.10
N SER A 599 43.39 13.45 -29.31
CA SER A 599 44.85 13.28 -29.22
C SER A 599 45.48 12.69 -30.48
N LEU A 600 44.71 11.92 -31.25
CA LEU A 600 45.12 11.24 -32.48
C LEU A 600 44.83 12.05 -33.75
N ALA A 601 44.16 13.19 -33.64
CA ALA A 601 43.91 14.08 -34.77
C ALA A 601 43.87 15.56 -34.35
N PRO A 602 44.84 16.07 -33.56
CA PRO A 602 44.73 17.39 -32.92
C PRO A 602 44.73 18.56 -33.92
N GLU A 603 45.38 18.39 -35.07
CA GLU A 603 45.54 19.42 -36.11
C GLU A 603 44.71 19.15 -37.38
N ALA A 604 44.12 17.95 -37.52
CA ALA A 604 43.37 17.57 -38.72
C ALA A 604 41.93 18.09 -38.73
N PHE A 605 41.37 18.40 -37.56
CA PHE A 605 40.01 18.91 -37.39
C PHE A 605 39.98 19.99 -36.32
N ALA A 606 39.09 20.96 -36.45
CA ALA A 606 38.80 21.92 -35.40
C ALA A 606 37.86 21.29 -34.37
N PHE A 607 38.26 21.32 -33.09
CA PHE A 607 37.43 20.84 -31.99
C PHE A 607 37.09 22.00 -31.07
N GLY A 608 35.84 22.05 -30.63
CA GLY A 608 35.38 23.00 -29.64
C GLY A 608 35.90 22.71 -28.23
N GLN A 609 35.42 23.50 -27.28
CA GLN A 609 35.83 23.39 -25.88
C GLN A 609 35.50 22.00 -25.30
N ALA A 610 36.44 21.44 -24.55
CA ALA A 610 36.27 20.15 -23.87
C ALA A 610 35.07 20.21 -22.91
N GLN A 611 34.24 19.18 -22.96
CA GLN A 611 33.10 18.97 -22.08
C GLN A 611 33.40 17.79 -21.15
N GLU A 612 33.23 17.96 -19.84
CA GLU A 612 33.27 16.86 -18.89
C GLU A 612 31.88 16.25 -18.74
N LEU A 613 31.72 15.01 -19.21
CA LEU A 613 30.44 14.33 -19.24
C LEU A 613 30.44 13.18 -18.23
N SER A 614 29.39 13.11 -17.42
CA SER A 614 29.08 11.94 -16.60
C SER A 614 28.13 11.04 -17.40
N LEU A 615 28.64 9.92 -17.92
CA LEU A 615 27.92 9.05 -18.84
C LEU A 615 27.41 7.80 -18.13
N LYS A 616 26.14 7.45 -18.35
CA LYS A 616 25.48 6.32 -17.69
C LYS A 616 26.21 5.00 -17.95
N GLY A 617 26.66 4.35 -16.87
CA GLY A 617 27.36 3.05 -16.91
C GLY A 617 28.84 3.15 -17.23
N ILE A 618 29.44 4.35 -17.14
CA ILE A 618 30.87 4.58 -17.26
C ILE A 618 31.36 5.19 -15.95
N ASP A 619 32.34 4.54 -15.32
CA ASP A 619 32.91 5.02 -14.06
C ASP A 619 33.83 6.22 -14.33
N GLY A 620 33.52 7.36 -13.70
CA GLY A 620 34.29 8.61 -13.81
C GLY A 620 33.74 9.60 -14.83
N THR A 621 34.35 10.80 -14.88
CA THR A 621 34.03 11.84 -15.87
C THR A 621 34.81 11.60 -17.15
N VAL A 622 34.12 11.63 -18.29
CA VAL A 622 34.72 11.49 -19.63
C VAL A 622 34.88 12.86 -20.25
N ARG A 623 36.10 13.18 -20.73
CA ARG A 623 36.34 14.39 -21.51
C ARG A 623 35.98 14.15 -22.97
N ALA A 624 34.98 14.88 -23.45
CA ALA A 624 34.49 14.82 -24.81
C ALA A 624 34.67 16.18 -25.53
N PHE A 625 34.85 16.14 -26.84
CA PHE A 625 35.20 17.30 -27.65
C PHE A 625 34.25 17.37 -28.85
N PRO A 626 33.40 18.40 -28.95
CA PRO A 626 32.58 18.59 -30.14
C PRO A 626 33.48 18.95 -31.32
N VAL A 627 33.23 18.38 -32.49
CA VAL A 627 33.97 18.65 -33.72
C VAL A 627 33.23 19.71 -34.52
N ASP A 628 33.95 20.71 -35.03
CA ASP A 628 33.36 21.74 -35.87
C ASP A 628 33.02 21.17 -37.25
N VAL A 629 31.72 21.10 -37.53
CA VAL A 629 31.13 20.59 -38.77
C VAL A 629 30.89 21.68 -39.83
N ALA A 630 31.13 22.96 -39.49
CA ALA A 630 30.92 24.10 -40.38
C ALA A 630 32.17 24.48 -41.22
N GLY A 631 33.37 24.14 -40.77
CA GLY A 631 34.62 24.45 -41.49
C GLY A 631 35.05 23.36 -42.46
N GLY A 632 34.89 23.58 -43.78
CA GLY A 632 35.58 22.75 -44.78
C GLY A 632 34.90 22.61 -46.14
N ASP A 633 34.38 23.69 -46.72
CA ASP A 633 34.03 23.77 -48.15
C ASP A 633 35.27 23.99 -49.06
N GLY A 634 36.46 23.55 -48.62
CA GLY A 634 37.72 23.93 -49.27
C GLY A 634 38.91 22.99 -49.05
N LEU A 635 38.72 21.68 -48.99
CA LEU A 635 39.84 20.71 -49.10
C LEU A 635 39.40 19.50 -49.93
N ALA A 636 39.27 19.71 -51.24
CA ALA A 636 39.37 18.62 -52.22
C ALA A 636 40.86 18.27 -52.36
N GLY A 637 41.26 17.16 -51.78
CA GLY A 637 42.62 16.62 -51.91
C GLY A 637 42.61 15.13 -51.57
N SER A 638 42.40 14.30 -52.58
CA SER A 638 42.57 12.85 -52.48
C SER A 638 43.96 12.50 -51.91
N PRO A 639 44.09 11.56 -50.95
CA PRO A 639 45.39 11.00 -50.62
C PRO A 639 45.81 9.99 -51.71
N PRO A 640 47.12 9.79 -51.92
CA PRO A 640 47.66 8.90 -52.96
C PRO A 640 47.44 7.43 -52.59
N VAL A 641 47.40 6.60 -53.64
CA VAL A 641 47.12 5.15 -53.69
C VAL A 641 47.84 4.33 -52.62
#